data_AF-A0A7G9Z7X5-F1
#
_entry.id   AF-A0A7G9Z7X5-F1
#
_cell.length_a   1.000
_cell.length_b   1.000
_cell.length_c   1.000
_cell.angle_alpha   90.00
_cell.angle_beta   90.00
_cell.angle_gamma   90.00
#
_symmetry.space_group_name_H-M   'P 1'
#
loop_
_entity.id
_entity.type
_entity.pdbx_description
1 polymer ?
#
loop_
_entity_poly.entity_id
_entity_poly.type
_entity_poly.pdbx_seq_one_letter_code
_entity_poly.pdbx_strand_id
1 'polypeptide(L)'
;MDKKGRILVICATILVLSFVGTASATNWSVDGSGGGDFSVIQEAINNASAYDTIIVHSCVYYEKVYVNKSVTLKGIGYPVVDANGSGSAITLNADGITLEGFNATNSGSMWECAGIRVISGNNTITGNNVCNNGWNGISVDSSSNDSITGNNLYNNEYSISLSDSNNNTITGNNVSNNEYGGIYLADSSNNNSITGNTFVNNGLRISNSYQNTVEGNIVNGKHLVYLEDASDYTVKDAGQVILVNCTNITVENLDLSNTDVGIELWKTENSRISNNNVRNNNCGSISLSDSSSNSITGNNASNNNGDGISISDSSNNTITGNNVSSNSNVGIYLSGDSSNNTITDNNVRNNSNVGIWLSSFVLFPVNNTITGNNVHNNYGGIYLSRSSNNSITGNNVGDNNDDGISLSRSSNNSITSNTFVNDGLSVDDSYQNTVEENKVNGKPLVYLEDASDYTVEDAGQVILVNCTNITVENLDLANTSVGIELWKTEDSKVLNNTVSNNGNGISLSRSSNNSITGNNVRSNSIGGISLWNSCNNTITGNNVCNNSNGGISLWNSCTNNTITGNTFVNCGLFVFEHYQNAVGDNTVNGKPLVYLVDASDYTVRDAGQVILVNCNNITVEGLDLSNTSVGIELWKTEDSKVLNNTVSNDSNTSIILSDSSNNTIKGNNVRNNSNDGIHLSDSSNNSIYINNFINNTDSVDSYASTNIWNSPKEITYTYVGTTYASYLGNYWADYKGRADANGIGNTPYSIDSEKEECDLYPLMTPFENYISSESDTGVAATANMETIAKTFVTLLTESEFEKAHALFNKDMAEAVPVNKLNATWNGLIDQYGAFTGIENIRSAKEKGYETVFVTCNFSKTFLDAKIVFDIHEKIAGLFFLPIYGPPEYVDPDSFTESECTVGTGKWKLPGTLTIPKGEGPFYAVVLVAGSGPEDMNETIGPNEPFKDLAWGLATEGIAVLRYDKRTYRYPEECIAMIKNDNFTVNDETIDDAIAAVDLLRETERIDPDNIFVLGHSLGGYLAPRIAARNENISGVILLAAPARSLPDLIIEQTEYFASLDGTTDDKEAKSLEEVKEQATKVKELNISKGEILFGAPESYWADLSDYDPVNVARNLSRPILILQGERDYHVTMVDYEMWIKGLTGKNNVCFKNILYSDFNHLFMTVPGTGKATPADLFRPGHVALIVIDNVADWIMNQKENKLLTHINAD
;
A
#
# COMPACT_ATOMS: atom_id res chain seq x y z
N MET A 1 43.74 14.19 -14.72
CA MET A 1 43.16 14.33 -16.06
C MET A 1 41.79 13.71 -15.96
N ASP A 2 40.78 14.56 -15.88
CA ASP A 2 39.37 14.22 -16.01
C ASP A 2 38.83 15.06 -17.18
N LYS A 3 37.87 14.51 -17.92
CA LYS A 3 36.98 15.22 -18.84
C LYS A 3 36.07 14.23 -19.56
N LYS A 4 34.77 14.35 -19.26
CA LYS A 4 33.77 14.85 -20.20
C LYS A 4 34.11 14.66 -21.68
N GLY A 5 33.41 13.71 -22.29
CA GLY A 5 32.53 13.97 -23.43
C GLY A 5 33.16 14.25 -24.79
N ARG A 6 32.33 13.89 -25.78
CA ARG A 6 32.19 14.58 -27.07
C ARG A 6 33.40 14.39 -28.01
N ILE A 7 33.27 13.89 -29.24
CA ILE A 7 32.36 14.23 -30.34
C ILE A 7 33.19 13.76 -31.55
N LEU A 8 32.68 12.83 -32.36
CA LEU A 8 32.09 13.14 -33.66
C LEU A 8 33.13 13.20 -34.79
N VAL A 9 33.04 12.19 -35.66
CA VAL A 9 33.05 12.31 -37.13
C VAL A 9 34.40 12.63 -37.79
N ILE A 10 34.77 11.78 -38.77
CA ILE A 10 34.97 12.12 -40.20
C ILE A 10 35.89 11.06 -40.83
N CYS A 11 35.24 10.22 -41.62
CA CYS A 11 35.59 9.81 -42.98
C CYS A 11 36.85 8.98 -43.30
N ALA A 12 36.55 8.10 -44.28
CA ALA A 12 37.37 7.70 -45.41
C ALA A 12 38.22 6.44 -45.23
N THR A 13 37.62 5.34 -45.72
CA THR A 13 38.23 4.37 -46.66
C THR A 13 39.73 4.13 -46.54
N ILE A 14 40.10 2.89 -46.21
CA ILE A 14 41.12 2.13 -46.96
C ILE A 14 40.80 0.63 -46.87
N LEU A 15 40.59 0.04 -48.05
CA LEU A 15 40.95 -1.31 -48.47
C LEU A 15 41.65 -2.21 -47.43
N VAL A 16 41.10 -3.40 -47.19
CA VAL A 16 41.88 -4.65 -47.29
C VAL A 16 41.01 -5.73 -47.94
N LEU A 17 41.54 -6.22 -49.07
CA LEU A 17 41.11 -7.38 -49.83
C LEU A 17 41.25 -8.68 -49.04
N SER A 18 40.36 -9.62 -49.38
CA SER A 18 40.57 -11.07 -49.50
C SER A 18 40.99 -11.84 -48.26
N PHE A 19 40.03 -12.56 -47.67
CA PHE A 19 40.06 -14.03 -47.61
C PHE A 19 38.61 -14.52 -47.53
N VAL A 20 38.05 -14.92 -48.67
CA VAL A 20 36.86 -15.77 -48.70
C VAL A 20 37.35 -17.16 -48.29
N GLY A 21 37.42 -17.38 -46.98
CA GLY A 21 37.39 -18.73 -46.45
C GLY A 21 35.95 -19.21 -46.57
N THR A 22 35.67 -20.08 -47.54
CA THR A 22 34.46 -20.90 -47.54
C THR A 22 34.49 -21.77 -46.28
N ALA A 23 33.98 -21.25 -45.16
CA ALA A 23 33.54 -22.10 -44.07
C ALA A 23 32.38 -22.92 -44.65
N SER A 24 32.57 -24.22 -44.77
CA SER A 24 31.45 -25.12 -45.02
C SER A 24 30.50 -24.93 -43.85
N ALA A 25 29.30 -24.38 -44.08
CA ALA A 25 28.24 -24.40 -43.09
C ALA A 25 28.08 -25.86 -42.63
N THR A 26 28.22 -26.09 -41.33
CA THR A 26 28.08 -27.42 -40.75
C THR A 26 26.60 -27.61 -40.39
N ASN A 27 26.07 -28.80 -40.68
CA ASN A 27 24.72 -29.17 -40.29
C ASN A 27 24.79 -29.90 -38.95
N TRP A 28 24.11 -29.38 -37.94
CA TRP A 28 23.92 -30.02 -36.64
C TRP A 28 22.50 -30.57 -36.57
N SER A 29 22.31 -31.78 -36.05
CA SER A 29 20.99 -32.39 -35.86
C SER A 29 20.57 -32.40 -34.38
N VAL A 30 19.33 -32.04 -34.09
CA VAL A 30 18.72 -32.12 -32.75
C VAL A 30 17.54 -33.07 -32.79
N ASP A 31 17.54 -34.06 -31.90
CA ASP A 31 16.45 -35.03 -31.73
C ASP A 31 16.27 -35.34 -30.24
N GLY A 32 15.11 -34.97 -29.69
CA GLY A 32 14.78 -35.16 -28.27
C GLY A 32 14.73 -36.64 -27.84
N SER A 33 14.71 -37.59 -28.79
CA SER A 33 14.81 -39.03 -28.52
C SER A 33 16.26 -39.55 -28.46
N GLY A 34 17.25 -38.68 -28.69
CA GLY A 34 18.69 -38.98 -28.62
C GLY A 34 19.29 -39.49 -29.93
N GLY A 35 18.58 -39.39 -31.06
CA GLY A 35 19.04 -39.81 -32.39
C GLY A 35 19.87 -38.79 -33.17
N GLY A 36 19.99 -37.56 -32.67
CA GLY A 36 20.72 -36.43 -33.28
C GLY A 36 22.08 -36.17 -32.64
N ASP A 37 22.80 -35.17 -33.14
CA ASP A 37 24.05 -34.69 -32.54
C ASP A 37 23.81 -34.11 -31.13
N PHE A 38 22.62 -33.56 -30.90
CA PHE A 38 22.16 -33.03 -29.62
C PHE A 38 20.73 -33.48 -29.30
N SER A 39 20.35 -33.43 -28.02
CA SER A 39 18.97 -33.67 -27.56
C SER A 39 18.25 -32.40 -27.09
N VAL A 40 19.00 -31.30 -26.96
CA VAL A 40 18.56 -29.99 -26.44
C VAL A 40 18.89 -28.93 -27.49
N ILE A 41 17.92 -28.07 -27.84
CA ILE A 41 18.10 -27.08 -28.92
C ILE A 41 19.16 -26.04 -28.54
N GLN A 42 19.12 -25.56 -27.29
CA GLN A 42 20.09 -24.55 -26.83
C GLN A 42 21.54 -25.05 -26.90
N GLU A 43 21.78 -26.34 -26.65
CA GLU A 43 23.11 -26.93 -26.71
C GLU A 43 23.67 -26.92 -28.14
N ALA A 44 22.83 -27.22 -29.13
CA ALA A 44 23.21 -27.14 -30.53
C ALA A 44 23.59 -25.70 -30.94
N ILE A 45 22.83 -24.69 -30.48
CA ILE A 45 23.13 -23.26 -30.72
C ILE A 45 24.47 -22.88 -30.08
N ASN A 46 24.72 -23.33 -28.85
CA ASN A 46 25.95 -23.03 -28.12
C ASN A 46 27.18 -23.56 -28.87
N ASN A 47 27.07 -24.73 -29.52
CA ASN A 47 28.16 -25.37 -30.26
C ASN A 47 28.27 -24.91 -31.74
N ALA A 48 27.18 -24.43 -32.34
CA ALA A 48 27.17 -23.94 -33.70
C ALA A 48 28.05 -22.69 -33.88
N SER A 49 28.69 -22.60 -35.05
CA SER A 49 29.33 -21.38 -35.54
C SER A 49 28.31 -20.49 -36.25
N ALA A 50 28.64 -19.20 -36.40
CA ALA A 50 27.82 -18.33 -37.24
C ALA A 50 27.69 -18.92 -38.66
N TYR A 51 26.49 -18.85 -39.20
CA TYR A 51 26.00 -19.35 -40.48
C TYR A 51 25.85 -20.87 -40.59
N ASP A 52 26.01 -21.62 -39.50
CA ASP A 52 25.66 -23.04 -39.45
C ASP A 52 24.14 -23.26 -39.56
N THR A 53 23.76 -24.47 -39.96
CA THR A 53 22.36 -24.92 -39.96
C THR A 53 22.14 -25.94 -38.86
N ILE A 54 21.11 -25.71 -38.04
CA ILE A 54 20.65 -26.61 -36.97
C ILE A 54 19.31 -27.19 -37.42
N ILE A 55 19.28 -28.48 -37.71
CA ILE A 55 18.09 -29.23 -38.10
C ILE A 55 17.47 -29.81 -36.84
N VAL A 56 16.25 -29.39 -36.50
CA VAL A 56 15.53 -29.83 -35.30
C VAL A 56 14.40 -30.76 -35.70
N HIS A 57 14.43 -32.01 -35.25
CA HIS A 57 13.40 -33.00 -35.57
C HIS A 57 12.20 -32.89 -34.63
N SER A 58 11.02 -33.29 -35.12
CA SER A 58 9.76 -33.29 -34.37
C SER A 58 9.89 -33.95 -32.98
N CYS A 59 9.81 -33.13 -31.94
CA CYS A 59 9.66 -33.52 -30.54
C CYS A 59 9.02 -32.32 -29.80
N VAL A 60 8.60 -32.54 -28.55
CA VAL A 60 8.32 -31.44 -27.62
C VAL A 60 9.59 -31.13 -26.84
N TYR A 61 10.05 -29.90 -26.95
CA TYR A 61 11.22 -29.34 -26.29
C TYR A 61 10.73 -28.33 -25.25
N TYR A 62 10.86 -28.69 -23.98
CA TYR A 62 10.52 -27.81 -22.85
C TYR A 62 11.73 -26.91 -22.55
N GLU A 63 11.89 -25.88 -23.36
CA GLU A 63 13.05 -24.99 -23.35
C GLU A 63 12.62 -23.54 -23.61
N LYS A 64 13.47 -22.60 -23.18
CA LYS A 64 13.40 -21.19 -23.57
C LYS A 64 14.62 -20.92 -24.43
N VAL A 65 14.44 -21.02 -25.75
CA VAL A 65 15.55 -21.05 -26.70
C VAL A 65 16.04 -19.64 -26.99
N TYR A 66 17.33 -19.39 -26.77
CA TYR A 66 18.00 -18.12 -26.99
C TYR A 66 19.01 -18.21 -28.13
N VAL A 67 18.67 -17.62 -29.27
CA VAL A 67 19.49 -17.63 -30.49
C VAL A 67 20.30 -16.34 -30.56
N ASN A 68 21.59 -16.44 -30.24
CA ASN A 68 22.50 -15.28 -30.15
C ASN A 68 23.62 -15.29 -31.20
N LYS A 69 23.44 -16.07 -32.27
CA LYS A 69 24.37 -16.16 -33.42
C LYS A 69 23.55 -16.20 -34.70
N SER A 70 24.09 -15.68 -35.80
CA SER A 70 23.45 -15.73 -37.13
C SER A 70 23.40 -17.17 -37.66
N VAL A 71 22.41 -17.97 -37.27
CA VAL A 71 22.30 -19.39 -37.68
C VAL A 71 20.97 -19.65 -38.38
N THR A 72 20.87 -20.79 -39.08
CA THR A 72 19.59 -21.30 -39.58
C THR A 72 19.06 -22.38 -38.65
N LEU A 73 17.96 -22.12 -37.95
CA LEU A 73 17.18 -23.13 -37.22
C LEU A 73 16.08 -23.62 -38.15
N LYS A 74 16.13 -24.91 -38.53
CA LYS A 74 15.19 -25.54 -39.45
C LYS A 74 14.49 -26.72 -38.79
N GLY A 75 13.21 -26.57 -38.50
CA GLY A 75 12.35 -27.60 -37.95
C GLY A 75 11.86 -28.59 -39.01
N ILE A 76 11.99 -29.88 -38.73
CA ILE A 76 11.48 -30.98 -39.56
C ILE A 76 10.32 -31.66 -38.84
N GLY A 77 9.12 -31.52 -39.40
CA GLY A 77 7.89 -32.05 -38.80
C GLY A 77 7.31 -31.16 -37.69
N TYR A 78 7.64 -29.86 -37.67
CA TYR A 78 7.14 -28.90 -36.69
C TYR A 78 7.45 -29.25 -35.22
N PRO A 79 8.74 -29.32 -34.83
CA PRO A 79 9.12 -29.44 -33.43
C PRO A 79 8.44 -28.36 -32.58
N VAL A 80 7.97 -28.75 -31.39
CA VAL A 80 7.31 -27.87 -30.42
C VAL A 80 8.35 -27.34 -29.44
N VAL A 81 8.45 -26.01 -29.33
CA VAL A 81 9.17 -25.33 -28.25
C VAL A 81 8.12 -24.78 -27.29
N ASP A 82 8.10 -25.33 -26.08
CA ASP A 82 7.14 -25.03 -25.03
C ASP A 82 7.85 -24.31 -23.87
N ALA A 83 7.44 -23.08 -23.59
CA ALA A 83 8.06 -22.24 -22.56
C ALA A 83 7.54 -22.49 -21.13
N ASN A 84 6.62 -23.45 -20.93
CA ASN A 84 6.03 -23.80 -19.64
C ASN A 84 5.41 -22.62 -18.88
N GLY A 85 4.69 -21.74 -19.59
CA GLY A 85 3.93 -20.62 -19.02
C GLY A 85 4.79 -19.46 -18.52
N SER A 86 6.07 -19.38 -18.90
CA SER A 86 6.97 -18.33 -18.41
C SER A 86 8.05 -17.96 -19.43
N GLY A 87 8.24 -16.68 -19.68
CA GLY A 87 9.21 -16.18 -20.67
C GLY A 87 8.81 -16.52 -22.10
N SER A 88 9.72 -16.26 -23.05
CA SER A 88 9.50 -16.53 -24.47
C SER A 88 9.97 -17.92 -24.87
N ALA A 89 9.25 -18.58 -25.79
CA ALA A 89 9.64 -19.91 -26.26
C ALA A 89 10.91 -19.83 -27.12
N ILE A 90 10.99 -18.88 -28.06
CA ILE A 90 12.18 -18.64 -28.89
C ILE A 90 12.51 -17.14 -28.89
N THR A 91 13.75 -16.77 -28.60
CA THR A 91 14.25 -15.39 -28.65
C THR A 91 15.38 -15.26 -29.67
N LEU A 92 15.24 -14.33 -30.61
CA LEU A 92 16.22 -13.99 -31.64
C LEU A 92 16.99 -12.73 -31.22
N ASN A 93 18.27 -12.89 -30.92
CA ASN A 93 19.16 -11.84 -30.39
C ASN A 93 20.51 -11.80 -31.13
N ALA A 94 20.50 -12.03 -32.44
CA ALA A 94 21.61 -11.73 -33.34
C ALA A 94 21.07 -11.46 -34.74
N ASP A 95 21.78 -10.66 -35.53
CA ASP A 95 21.29 -10.34 -36.87
C ASP A 95 21.40 -11.56 -37.81
N GLY A 96 20.52 -11.67 -38.81
CA GLY A 96 20.68 -12.67 -39.87
C GLY A 96 20.31 -14.11 -39.47
N ILE A 97 19.48 -14.30 -38.45
CA ILE A 97 18.96 -15.61 -38.07
C ILE A 97 17.85 -16.03 -39.04
N THR A 98 17.82 -17.31 -39.42
CA THR A 98 16.66 -17.91 -40.11
C THR A 98 15.98 -18.92 -39.19
N LEU A 99 14.69 -18.73 -38.91
CA LEU A 99 13.84 -19.61 -38.12
C LEU A 99 12.70 -20.16 -38.99
N GLU A 100 12.75 -21.47 -39.30
CA GLU A 100 11.84 -22.12 -40.23
C GLU A 100 11.17 -23.35 -39.61
N GLY A 101 9.84 -23.46 -39.68
CA GLY A 101 9.12 -24.72 -39.46
C GLY A 101 8.98 -25.21 -38.02
N PHE A 102 8.75 -24.32 -37.04
CA PHE A 102 8.56 -24.65 -35.62
C PHE A 102 7.11 -24.45 -35.15
N ASN A 103 6.75 -25.11 -34.05
CA ASN A 103 5.60 -24.78 -33.21
C ASN A 103 6.10 -24.05 -31.94
N ALA A 104 5.76 -22.78 -31.74
CA ALA A 104 6.15 -22.02 -30.54
C ALA A 104 4.91 -21.75 -29.66
N THR A 105 4.93 -22.20 -28.40
CA THR A 105 3.73 -22.25 -27.55
C THR A 105 4.01 -22.00 -26.07
N ASN A 106 2.94 -21.68 -25.34
CA ASN A 106 2.90 -21.64 -23.87
C ASN A 106 3.92 -20.66 -23.27
N SER A 107 4.10 -19.50 -23.89
CA SER A 107 4.85 -18.38 -23.31
C SER A 107 4.18 -17.83 -22.05
N GLY A 108 4.94 -17.07 -21.26
CA GLY A 108 4.37 -16.27 -20.16
C GLY A 108 3.40 -15.18 -20.64
N SER A 109 2.75 -14.54 -19.67
CA SER A 109 1.70 -13.52 -19.85
C SER A 109 2.15 -12.09 -19.54
N MET A 110 3.46 -11.84 -19.49
CA MET A 110 4.01 -10.49 -19.36
C MET A 110 4.30 -9.90 -20.74
N TRP A 111 4.29 -8.58 -20.85
CA TRP A 111 4.48 -7.85 -22.11
C TRP A 111 5.76 -8.22 -22.89
N GLU A 112 6.79 -8.70 -22.19
CA GLU A 112 8.08 -9.15 -22.74
C GLU A 112 8.12 -10.62 -23.17
N CYS A 113 7.03 -11.36 -22.96
CA CYS A 113 6.88 -12.76 -23.34
C CYS A 113 6.28 -12.90 -24.73
N ALA A 114 6.79 -13.85 -25.51
CA ALA A 114 6.21 -14.20 -26.79
C ALA A 114 6.46 -15.67 -27.16
N GLY A 115 5.67 -16.21 -28.08
CA GLY A 115 6.04 -17.45 -28.77
C GLY A 115 7.40 -17.29 -29.46
N ILE A 116 7.57 -16.21 -30.23
CA ILE A 116 8.84 -15.83 -30.86
C ILE A 116 9.10 -14.34 -30.57
N ARG A 117 10.19 -14.04 -29.88
CA ARG A 117 10.62 -12.66 -29.60
C ARG A 117 11.80 -12.29 -30.47
N VAL A 118 11.76 -11.13 -31.11
CA VAL A 118 12.78 -10.62 -32.04
C VAL A 118 13.30 -9.29 -31.52
N ILE A 119 14.58 -9.26 -31.14
CA ILE A 119 15.26 -8.07 -30.58
C ILE A 119 16.56 -7.75 -31.34
N SER A 120 16.70 -8.27 -32.56
CA SER A 120 17.81 -8.06 -33.49
C SER A 120 17.28 -8.02 -34.92
N GLY A 121 18.03 -7.44 -35.87
CA GLY A 121 17.52 -7.17 -37.22
C GLY A 121 17.95 -8.17 -38.29
N ASN A 122 17.45 -7.99 -39.51
CA ASN A 122 17.78 -8.83 -40.68
C ASN A 122 17.44 -10.32 -40.52
N ASN A 123 16.48 -10.68 -39.67
CA ASN A 123 16.08 -12.06 -39.44
C ASN A 123 15.00 -12.53 -40.43
N THR A 124 14.92 -13.83 -40.64
CA THR A 124 13.87 -14.48 -41.44
C THR A 124 13.10 -15.47 -40.57
N ILE A 125 11.81 -15.23 -40.36
CA ILE A 125 10.90 -16.09 -39.60
C ILE A 125 9.83 -16.61 -40.58
N THR A 126 9.91 -17.88 -40.94
CA THR A 126 9.10 -18.42 -42.05
C THR A 126 8.44 -19.77 -41.76
N GLY A 127 7.17 -19.92 -42.13
CA GLY A 127 6.48 -21.21 -42.07
C GLY A 127 6.36 -21.82 -40.67
N ASN A 128 6.27 -20.99 -39.62
CA ASN A 128 6.09 -21.45 -38.24
C ASN A 128 4.61 -21.43 -37.83
N ASN A 129 4.23 -22.25 -36.85
CA ASN A 129 2.97 -22.12 -36.13
C ASN A 129 3.23 -21.53 -34.75
N VAL A 130 2.53 -20.47 -34.40
CA VAL A 130 2.73 -19.74 -33.14
C VAL A 130 1.40 -19.61 -32.42
N CYS A 131 1.24 -20.32 -31.31
CA CYS A 131 -0.07 -20.50 -30.70
C CYS A 131 -0.08 -20.69 -29.20
N ASN A 132 -1.22 -20.40 -28.56
CA ASN A 132 -1.44 -20.59 -27.11
C ASN A 132 -0.35 -19.91 -26.27
N ASN A 133 0.00 -18.68 -26.62
CA ASN A 133 0.97 -17.87 -25.90
C ASN A 133 0.24 -16.83 -25.06
N GLY A 134 0.69 -16.65 -23.81
CA GLY A 134 0.03 -15.79 -22.83
C GLY A 134 0.11 -14.29 -23.11
N TRP A 135 0.82 -13.87 -24.17
CA TRP A 135 0.88 -12.49 -24.64
C TRP A 135 1.04 -12.45 -26.18
N ASN A 136 2.21 -12.06 -26.71
CA ASN A 136 2.45 -12.01 -28.15
C ASN A 136 2.70 -13.41 -28.76
N GLY A 137 2.19 -13.64 -29.98
CA GLY A 137 2.68 -14.72 -30.82
C GLY A 137 4.11 -14.41 -31.26
N ILE A 138 4.28 -13.38 -32.09
CA ILE A 138 5.57 -12.84 -32.50
C ILE A 138 5.69 -11.39 -32.01
N SER A 139 6.70 -11.10 -31.19
CA SER A 139 7.04 -9.71 -30.79
C SER A 139 8.30 -9.26 -31.51
N VAL A 140 8.27 -8.05 -32.07
CA VAL A 140 9.41 -7.40 -32.73
C VAL A 140 9.67 -6.07 -32.02
N ASP A 141 10.77 -6.02 -31.27
CA ASP A 141 11.07 -4.91 -30.37
C ASP A 141 12.34 -4.19 -30.84
N SER A 142 12.22 -2.91 -31.19
CA SER A 142 13.32 -2.06 -31.68
C SER A 142 14.19 -2.72 -32.77
N SER A 143 13.57 -3.45 -33.68
CA SER A 143 14.25 -4.23 -34.72
C SER A 143 13.95 -3.73 -36.13
N SER A 144 14.80 -4.07 -37.10
CA SER A 144 14.64 -3.63 -38.49
C SER A 144 15.10 -4.65 -39.52
N ASN A 145 14.48 -4.58 -40.70
CA ASN A 145 14.77 -5.42 -41.87
C ASN A 145 14.47 -6.92 -41.66
N ASP A 146 13.57 -7.26 -40.75
CA ASP A 146 13.10 -8.64 -40.55
C ASP A 146 12.05 -9.04 -41.58
N SER A 147 12.04 -10.33 -41.94
CA SER A 147 11.07 -10.95 -42.85
C SER A 147 10.25 -12.01 -42.11
N ILE A 148 8.96 -11.74 -41.90
CA ILE A 148 8.00 -12.62 -41.24
C ILE A 148 7.03 -13.13 -42.30
N THR A 149 7.26 -14.34 -42.81
CA THR A 149 6.59 -14.83 -44.02
C THR A 149 5.90 -16.18 -43.83
N GLY A 150 4.62 -16.29 -44.22
CA GLY A 150 3.95 -17.60 -44.31
C GLY A 150 3.76 -18.34 -42.98
N ASN A 151 3.71 -17.63 -41.85
CA ASN A 151 3.48 -18.20 -40.53
C ASN A 151 1.97 -18.31 -40.22
N ASN A 152 1.59 -19.25 -39.35
CA ASN A 152 0.23 -19.40 -38.85
C ASN A 152 0.19 -18.98 -37.36
N LEU A 153 -0.60 -17.97 -37.02
CA LEU A 153 -0.66 -17.40 -35.67
C LEU A 153 -2.10 -17.44 -35.12
N TYR A 154 -2.31 -18.19 -34.03
CA TYR A 154 -3.66 -18.40 -33.49
C TYR A 154 -3.69 -18.65 -31.99
N ASN A 155 -4.78 -18.28 -31.32
CA ASN A 155 -4.96 -18.42 -29.87
C ASN A 155 -3.83 -17.78 -29.06
N ASN A 156 -3.33 -16.62 -29.47
CA ASN A 156 -2.46 -15.78 -28.66
C ASN A 156 -3.25 -14.54 -28.20
N GLU A 157 -2.69 -13.75 -27.29
CA GLU A 157 -3.30 -12.47 -26.92
C GLU A 157 -3.22 -11.48 -28.11
N TYR A 158 -2.00 -11.23 -28.59
CA TYR A 158 -1.72 -10.55 -29.84
C TYR A 158 -0.98 -11.50 -30.78
N SER A 159 -1.25 -11.46 -32.08
CA SER A 159 -0.56 -12.35 -33.02
C SER A 159 0.85 -11.85 -33.39
N ILE A 160 0.98 -10.68 -34.03
CA ILE A 160 2.27 -10.06 -34.34
C ILE A 160 2.24 -8.62 -33.83
N SER A 161 3.20 -8.24 -32.98
CA SER A 161 3.33 -6.87 -32.47
C SER A 161 4.68 -6.29 -32.85
N LEU A 162 4.68 -5.05 -33.35
CA LEU A 162 5.86 -4.27 -33.70
C LEU A 162 5.89 -3.01 -32.84
N SER A 163 6.99 -2.81 -32.12
CA SER A 163 7.26 -1.61 -31.32
C SER A 163 8.60 -1.01 -31.75
N ASP A 164 8.62 0.28 -32.10
CA ASP A 164 9.83 1.00 -32.57
C ASP A 164 10.59 0.24 -33.67
N SER A 165 9.85 -0.48 -34.52
CA SER A 165 10.42 -1.46 -35.45
C SER A 165 10.14 -1.10 -36.90
N ASN A 166 11.19 -0.82 -37.66
CA ASN A 166 11.12 -0.19 -38.97
C ASN A 166 11.60 -1.10 -40.11
N ASN A 167 11.11 -0.87 -41.33
CA ASN A 167 11.61 -1.57 -42.53
C ASN A 167 11.42 -3.10 -42.52
N ASN A 168 10.44 -3.62 -41.78
CA ASN A 168 10.16 -5.06 -41.73
C ASN A 168 9.13 -5.47 -42.80
N THR A 169 9.20 -6.74 -43.23
CA THR A 169 8.27 -7.32 -44.21
C THR A 169 7.44 -8.42 -43.55
N ILE A 170 6.12 -8.27 -43.51
CA ILE A 170 5.16 -9.21 -42.95
C ILE A 170 4.24 -9.69 -44.07
N THR A 171 4.51 -10.88 -44.62
CA THR A 171 3.88 -11.30 -45.88
C THR A 171 3.27 -12.70 -45.83
N GLY A 172 2.03 -12.85 -46.31
CA GLY A 172 1.42 -14.16 -46.51
C GLY A 172 1.16 -14.96 -45.23
N ASN A 173 1.09 -14.31 -44.06
CA ASN A 173 0.81 -14.97 -42.79
C ASN A 173 -0.71 -15.19 -42.62
N ASN A 174 -1.08 -16.26 -41.92
CA ASN A 174 -2.46 -16.57 -41.55
C ASN A 174 -2.66 -16.29 -40.07
N VAL A 175 -3.51 -15.33 -39.75
CA VAL A 175 -3.77 -14.84 -38.39
C VAL A 175 -5.22 -15.14 -38.02
N SER A 176 -5.46 -15.86 -36.93
CA SER A 176 -6.83 -16.21 -36.56
C SER A 176 -7.08 -16.43 -35.07
N ASN A 177 -8.22 -15.98 -34.57
CA ASN A 177 -8.69 -16.23 -33.21
C ASN A 177 -7.66 -15.84 -32.12
N ASN A 178 -7.02 -14.68 -32.27
CA ASN A 178 -6.20 -14.07 -31.23
C ASN A 178 -7.06 -13.05 -30.46
N GLU A 179 -6.90 -12.99 -29.14
CA GLU A 179 -7.88 -12.37 -28.24
C GLU A 179 -7.98 -10.84 -28.38
N TYR A 180 -6.84 -10.15 -28.44
CA TYR A 180 -6.76 -8.68 -28.47
C TYR A 180 -6.19 -8.11 -29.76
N GLY A 181 -5.65 -8.91 -30.67
CA GLY A 181 -5.22 -8.38 -31.95
C GLY A 181 -4.55 -9.35 -32.91
N GLY A 182 -4.64 -9.02 -34.20
CA GLY A 182 -3.97 -9.72 -35.28
C GLY A 182 -2.53 -9.22 -35.48
N ILE A 183 -2.36 -8.18 -36.30
CA ILE A 183 -1.07 -7.48 -36.46
C ILE A 183 -1.21 -6.08 -35.87
N TYR A 184 -0.29 -5.68 -34.99
CA TYR A 184 -0.28 -4.36 -34.37
C TYR A 184 1.03 -3.62 -34.67
N LEU A 185 0.91 -2.41 -35.22
CA LEU A 185 2.01 -1.48 -35.45
C LEU A 185 1.94 -0.35 -34.42
N ALA A 186 2.89 -0.30 -33.49
CA ALA A 186 2.95 0.67 -32.42
C ALA A 186 4.25 1.49 -32.45
N ASP A 187 4.24 2.63 -31.75
CA ASP A 187 5.43 3.37 -31.35
C ASP A 187 6.41 3.69 -32.49
N SER A 188 5.94 4.40 -33.51
CA SER A 188 6.77 4.81 -34.66
C SER A 188 7.36 3.66 -35.48
N SER A 189 6.64 2.54 -35.58
CA SER A 189 6.98 1.42 -36.47
C SER A 189 6.65 1.77 -37.93
N ASN A 190 7.57 2.48 -38.57
CA ASN A 190 7.40 3.07 -39.90
C ASN A 190 8.07 2.24 -41.01
N ASN A 191 7.69 2.49 -42.26
CA ASN A 191 8.31 1.86 -43.45
C ASN A 191 8.20 0.34 -43.48
N ASN A 192 7.22 -0.25 -42.79
CA ASN A 192 6.95 -1.68 -42.83
C ASN A 192 6.06 -2.04 -44.03
N SER A 193 6.24 -3.26 -44.55
CA SER A 193 5.46 -3.82 -45.66
C SER A 193 4.62 -5.00 -45.18
N ILE A 194 3.30 -4.81 -45.11
CA ILE A 194 2.32 -5.80 -44.64
C ILE A 194 1.50 -6.23 -45.86
N THR A 195 1.83 -7.36 -46.47
CA THR A 195 1.23 -7.75 -47.76
C THR A 195 0.67 -9.17 -47.82
N GLY A 196 -0.50 -9.32 -48.44
CA GLY A 196 -1.07 -10.65 -48.71
C GLY A 196 -1.37 -11.53 -47.49
N ASN A 197 -1.49 -10.96 -46.28
CA ASN A 197 -1.84 -11.69 -45.07
C ASN A 197 -3.36 -11.95 -45.02
N THR A 198 -3.75 -13.05 -44.38
CA THR A 198 -5.16 -13.42 -44.19
C THR A 198 -5.52 -13.40 -42.71
N PHE A 199 -6.59 -12.68 -42.37
CA PHE A 199 -7.13 -12.56 -41.02
C PHE A 199 -8.51 -13.21 -40.93
N VAL A 200 -8.73 -14.00 -39.88
CA VAL A 200 -10.03 -14.57 -39.52
C VAL A 200 -10.31 -14.26 -38.06
N ASN A 201 -11.39 -13.52 -37.77
CA ASN A 201 -11.68 -13.03 -36.42
C ASN A 201 -10.55 -12.16 -35.82
N ASN A 202 -9.80 -11.46 -36.67
CA ASN A 202 -8.69 -10.55 -36.33
C ASN A 202 -8.50 -9.50 -37.44
N GLY A 203 -7.61 -8.54 -37.25
CA GLY A 203 -7.27 -7.51 -38.23
C GLY A 203 -5.87 -6.90 -38.08
N LEU A 204 -5.73 -5.69 -38.60
CA LEU A 204 -4.55 -4.82 -38.43
C LEU A 204 -4.91 -3.66 -37.51
N ARG A 205 -4.01 -3.24 -36.64
CA ARG A 205 -4.10 -2.01 -35.84
C ARG A 205 -2.88 -1.13 -36.03
N ILE A 206 -3.08 0.18 -35.97
CA ILE A 206 -2.01 1.15 -36.18
C ILE A 206 -2.09 2.27 -35.13
N SER A 207 -1.05 2.39 -34.32
CA SER A 207 -0.88 3.48 -33.34
C SER A 207 0.45 4.18 -33.58
N ASN A 208 0.42 5.50 -33.75
CA ASN A 208 1.61 6.33 -33.92
C ASN A 208 2.61 5.82 -34.98
N SER A 209 2.10 5.21 -36.05
CA SER A 209 2.92 4.55 -37.07
C SER A 209 2.45 4.99 -38.47
N TYR A 210 3.40 5.34 -39.34
CA TYR A 210 3.18 6.05 -40.60
C TYR A 210 4.13 5.50 -41.69
N GLN A 211 3.93 5.84 -42.96
CA GLN A 211 4.72 5.37 -44.09
C GLN A 211 4.73 3.84 -44.24
N ASN A 212 3.62 3.18 -43.93
CA ASN A 212 3.53 1.72 -44.02
C ASN A 212 2.84 1.31 -45.32
N THR A 213 3.35 0.26 -45.97
CA THR A 213 2.74 -0.32 -47.17
C THR A 213 1.82 -1.47 -46.77
N VAL A 214 0.51 -1.32 -46.96
CA VAL A 214 -0.49 -2.33 -46.61
C VAL A 214 -1.29 -2.72 -47.85
N GLU A 215 -0.98 -3.86 -48.46
CA GLU A 215 -1.56 -4.24 -49.76
C GLU A 215 -2.00 -5.71 -49.81
N GLY A 216 -3.15 -5.97 -50.45
CA GLY A 216 -3.60 -7.33 -50.75
C GLY A 216 -3.98 -8.18 -49.53
N ASN A 217 -4.09 -7.59 -48.34
CA ASN A 217 -4.51 -8.31 -47.14
C ASN A 217 -6.03 -8.54 -47.11
N ILE A 218 -6.45 -9.69 -46.56
CA ILE A 218 -7.84 -10.13 -46.53
C ILE A 218 -8.30 -10.32 -45.09
N VAL A 219 -9.39 -9.67 -44.69
CA VAL A 219 -10.07 -9.82 -43.41
C VAL A 219 -11.44 -10.47 -43.65
N ASN A 220 -11.66 -11.66 -43.09
CA ASN A 220 -12.90 -12.43 -43.22
C ASN A 220 -13.40 -12.57 -44.68
N GLY A 221 -12.47 -12.78 -45.61
CA GLY A 221 -12.78 -12.96 -47.03
C GLY A 221 -12.99 -11.67 -47.84
N LYS A 222 -12.82 -10.49 -47.21
CA LYS A 222 -12.89 -9.18 -47.87
C LYS A 222 -11.56 -8.44 -47.78
N HIS A 223 -11.36 -7.43 -48.63
CA HIS A 223 -10.14 -6.63 -48.59
C HIS A 223 -10.07 -5.78 -47.32
N LEU A 224 -8.87 -5.69 -46.73
CA LEU A 224 -8.52 -4.64 -45.78
C LEU A 224 -8.25 -3.35 -46.57
N VAL A 225 -8.97 -2.29 -46.25
CA VAL A 225 -8.77 -0.98 -46.88
C VAL A 225 -7.90 -0.12 -45.96
N TYR A 226 -6.65 0.08 -46.38
CA TYR A 226 -5.72 1.01 -45.75
C TYR A 226 -5.49 2.18 -46.70
N LEU A 227 -5.76 3.41 -46.24
CA LEU A 227 -5.49 4.63 -46.97
C LEU A 227 -4.54 5.50 -46.17
N GLU A 228 -3.48 5.97 -46.84
CA GLU A 228 -2.51 6.90 -46.28
C GLU A 228 -2.40 8.12 -47.21
N ASP A 229 -2.44 9.33 -46.64
CA ASP A 229 -2.41 10.61 -47.38
C ASP A 229 -3.48 10.76 -48.47
N ALA A 230 -4.57 10.00 -48.37
CA ALA A 230 -5.64 10.00 -49.36
C ALA A 230 -6.60 11.17 -49.18
N SER A 231 -7.19 11.62 -50.28
CA SER A 231 -8.26 12.61 -50.29
C SER A 231 -9.38 12.25 -51.25
N ASP A 232 -10.59 12.74 -50.96
CA ASP A 232 -11.77 12.65 -51.85
C ASP A 232 -12.11 11.21 -52.30
N TYR A 233 -12.03 10.26 -51.37
CA TYR A 233 -12.22 8.84 -51.67
C TYR A 233 -13.46 8.26 -50.98
N THR A 234 -14.16 7.34 -51.65
CA THR A 234 -15.26 6.56 -51.06
C THR A 234 -14.89 5.10 -50.99
N VAL A 235 -14.83 4.57 -49.77
CA VAL A 235 -14.53 3.15 -49.53
C VAL A 235 -15.67 2.28 -50.03
N LYS A 236 -15.33 1.21 -50.76
CA LYS A 236 -16.27 0.22 -51.29
C LYS A 236 -15.84 -1.16 -50.83
N ASP A 237 -16.75 -1.87 -50.18
CA ASP A 237 -16.59 -3.27 -49.74
C ASP A 237 -15.27 -3.58 -49.03
N ALA A 238 -15.28 -3.52 -47.70
CA ALA A 238 -14.11 -3.79 -46.88
C ALA A 238 -14.46 -4.82 -45.78
N GLY A 239 -13.45 -5.58 -45.34
CA GLY A 239 -13.51 -6.35 -44.09
C GLY A 239 -13.06 -5.54 -42.88
N GLN A 240 -12.24 -4.51 -43.13
CA GLN A 240 -11.73 -3.54 -42.16
C GLN A 240 -11.31 -2.26 -42.89
N VAL A 241 -11.42 -1.10 -42.22
CA VAL A 241 -11.00 0.21 -42.78
C VAL A 241 -10.06 0.92 -41.83
N ILE A 242 -8.91 1.37 -42.34
CA ILE A 242 -7.91 2.15 -41.61
C ILE A 242 -7.53 3.37 -42.45
N LEU A 243 -7.65 4.57 -41.88
CA LEU A 243 -7.38 5.86 -42.52
C LEU A 243 -6.28 6.58 -41.75
N VAL A 244 -5.18 6.87 -42.43
CA VAL A 244 -4.00 7.51 -41.86
C VAL A 244 -3.72 8.82 -42.60
N ASN A 245 -3.73 9.93 -41.89
CA ASN A 245 -3.46 11.27 -42.44
C ASN A 245 -4.33 11.60 -43.67
N CYS A 246 -5.60 11.18 -43.68
CA CYS A 246 -6.49 11.33 -44.82
C CYS A 246 -7.41 12.56 -44.66
N THR A 247 -8.04 13.01 -45.75
CA THR A 247 -9.07 14.06 -45.69
C THR A 247 -10.25 13.77 -46.61
N ASN A 248 -11.47 14.13 -46.19
CA ASN A 248 -12.68 13.98 -47.01
C ASN A 248 -12.91 12.55 -47.54
N ILE A 249 -12.73 11.57 -46.66
CA ILE A 249 -13.01 10.16 -46.96
C ILE A 249 -14.46 9.84 -46.58
N THR A 250 -15.15 9.06 -47.41
CA THR A 250 -16.47 8.51 -47.09
C THR A 250 -16.38 6.99 -46.86
N VAL A 251 -16.82 6.54 -45.69
CA VAL A 251 -16.99 5.13 -45.33
C VAL A 251 -18.46 4.90 -45.00
N GLU A 252 -19.18 4.19 -45.86
CA GLU A 252 -20.62 4.02 -45.68
C GLU A 252 -21.16 2.65 -46.08
N ASN A 253 -22.21 2.21 -45.37
CA ASN A 253 -22.97 1.00 -45.65
C ASN A 253 -22.13 -0.30 -45.68
N LEU A 254 -21.10 -0.39 -44.85
CA LEU A 254 -20.24 -1.58 -44.73
C LEU A 254 -20.64 -2.47 -43.55
N ASP A 255 -20.35 -3.77 -43.65
CA ASP A 255 -20.40 -4.73 -42.54
C ASP A 255 -18.96 -5.09 -42.16
N LEU A 256 -18.50 -4.57 -41.02
CA LEU A 256 -17.13 -4.62 -40.52
C LEU A 256 -17.13 -5.38 -39.20
N SER A 257 -17.24 -6.71 -39.32
CA SER A 257 -17.45 -7.61 -38.21
C SER A 257 -16.33 -8.63 -38.05
N ASN A 258 -16.08 -9.05 -36.81
CA ASN A 258 -15.06 -10.05 -36.45
C ASN A 258 -13.65 -9.65 -36.94
N THR A 259 -13.29 -8.39 -36.77
CA THR A 259 -11.92 -7.90 -36.95
C THR A 259 -11.41 -7.34 -35.61
N ASP A 260 -10.25 -6.70 -35.58
CA ASP A 260 -9.73 -6.06 -34.37
C ASP A 260 -10.49 -4.75 -34.07
N VAL A 261 -10.35 -3.77 -34.97
CA VAL A 261 -11.13 -2.52 -34.99
C VAL A 261 -11.77 -2.39 -36.34
N GLY A 262 -13.09 -2.18 -36.41
CA GLY A 262 -13.80 -2.10 -37.69
C GLY A 262 -13.37 -0.91 -38.54
N ILE A 263 -13.33 0.28 -37.93
CA ILE A 263 -12.95 1.54 -38.57
C ILE A 263 -11.97 2.30 -37.66
N GLU A 264 -10.77 2.58 -38.16
CA GLU A 264 -9.72 3.32 -37.45
C GLU A 264 -9.31 4.57 -38.23
N LEU A 265 -9.29 5.72 -37.57
CA LEU A 265 -8.86 7.02 -38.10
C LEU A 265 -7.71 7.54 -37.26
N TRP A 266 -6.58 7.84 -37.90
CA TRP A 266 -5.47 8.55 -37.29
C TRP A 266 -5.10 9.77 -38.14
N LYS A 267 -5.00 10.95 -37.52
CA LYS A 267 -4.72 12.23 -38.20
C LYS A 267 -5.64 12.52 -39.39
N THR A 268 -6.87 12.01 -39.36
CA THR A 268 -7.80 12.09 -40.48
C THR A 268 -8.84 13.17 -40.21
N GLU A 269 -9.11 14.01 -41.22
CA GLU A 269 -10.02 15.15 -41.07
C GLU A 269 -11.15 15.15 -42.09
N ASN A 270 -12.21 15.90 -41.80
CA ASN A 270 -13.31 16.21 -42.73
C ASN A 270 -13.99 14.98 -43.36
N SER A 271 -13.93 13.82 -42.71
CA SER A 271 -14.39 12.54 -43.25
C SER A 271 -15.75 12.13 -42.70
N ARG A 272 -16.50 11.33 -43.47
CA ARG A 272 -17.85 10.85 -43.13
C ARG A 272 -17.87 9.34 -42.96
N ILE A 273 -18.20 8.90 -41.75
CA ILE A 273 -18.40 7.51 -41.37
C ILE A 273 -19.90 7.31 -41.11
N SER A 274 -20.63 6.64 -42.00
CA SER A 274 -22.09 6.59 -41.85
C SER A 274 -22.77 5.28 -42.25
N ASN A 275 -23.79 4.89 -41.49
CA ASN A 275 -24.62 3.71 -41.74
C ASN A 275 -23.82 2.40 -41.85
N ASN A 276 -22.69 2.29 -41.15
CA ASN A 276 -21.91 1.06 -41.08
C ASN A 276 -22.40 0.17 -39.93
N ASN A 277 -22.27 -1.14 -40.12
CA ASN A 277 -22.49 -2.15 -39.09
C ASN A 277 -21.13 -2.65 -38.60
N VAL A 278 -20.76 -2.29 -37.38
CA VAL A 278 -19.44 -2.52 -36.79
C VAL A 278 -19.60 -3.31 -35.49
N ARG A 279 -19.40 -4.62 -35.55
CA ARG A 279 -19.81 -5.53 -34.46
C ARG A 279 -18.88 -6.73 -34.27
N ASN A 280 -18.91 -7.30 -33.07
CA ASN A 280 -18.13 -8.51 -32.74
C ASN A 280 -16.64 -8.34 -33.00
N ASN A 281 -16.10 -7.12 -32.85
CA ASN A 281 -14.68 -6.85 -33.06
C ASN A 281 -13.92 -6.97 -31.73
N ASN A 282 -12.65 -7.37 -31.78
CA ASN A 282 -11.90 -7.82 -30.61
C ASN A 282 -11.37 -6.70 -29.72
N CYS A 283 -11.35 -5.45 -30.19
CA CYS A 283 -10.74 -4.36 -29.45
C CYS A 283 -11.55 -3.06 -29.40
N GLY A 284 -12.48 -2.87 -30.34
CA GLY A 284 -13.28 -1.65 -30.46
C GLY A 284 -14.01 -1.57 -31.80
N SER A 285 -14.94 -0.64 -31.95
CA SER A 285 -15.72 -0.50 -33.19
C SER A 285 -15.22 0.62 -34.11
N ILE A 286 -15.36 1.88 -33.69
CA ILE A 286 -14.93 3.06 -34.45
C ILE A 286 -13.97 3.86 -33.57
N SER A 287 -12.73 4.04 -34.00
CA SER A 287 -11.69 4.73 -33.25
C SER A 287 -11.14 5.93 -34.01
N LEU A 288 -11.07 7.08 -33.34
CA LEU A 288 -10.48 8.32 -33.84
C LEU A 288 -9.35 8.76 -32.90
N SER A 289 -8.16 8.95 -33.45
CA SER A 289 -7.00 9.52 -32.74
C SER A 289 -6.43 10.66 -33.56
N ASP A 290 -6.16 11.82 -32.92
CA ASP A 290 -5.69 13.05 -33.60
C ASP A 290 -6.55 13.45 -34.83
N SER A 291 -7.83 13.05 -34.87
CA SER A 291 -8.68 13.07 -36.06
C SER A 291 -9.87 14.00 -35.84
N SER A 292 -9.72 15.24 -36.28
CA SER A 292 -10.68 16.32 -36.01
C SER A 292 -11.66 16.56 -37.17
N SER A 293 -12.79 17.21 -36.89
CA SER A 293 -13.76 17.66 -37.90
C SER A 293 -14.43 16.53 -38.73
N ASN A 294 -14.60 15.34 -38.16
CA ASN A 294 -15.26 14.20 -38.81
C ASN A 294 -16.73 14.05 -38.40
N SER A 295 -17.51 13.35 -39.22
CA SER A 295 -18.91 13.02 -38.97
C SER A 295 -19.12 11.51 -38.86
N ILE A 296 -19.64 11.06 -37.73
CA ILE A 296 -19.96 9.66 -37.41
C ILE A 296 -21.46 9.56 -37.23
N THR A 297 -22.17 9.11 -38.27
CA THR A 297 -23.64 9.22 -38.33
C THR A 297 -24.36 7.90 -38.63
N GLY A 298 -25.34 7.52 -37.81
CA GLY A 298 -26.23 6.39 -38.14
C GLY A 298 -25.56 5.00 -38.13
N ASN A 299 -24.40 4.85 -37.50
CA ASN A 299 -23.69 3.57 -37.44
C ASN A 299 -24.25 2.68 -36.32
N ASN A 300 -24.14 1.36 -36.50
CA ASN A 300 -24.42 0.36 -35.47
C ASN A 300 -23.09 -0.19 -34.92
N ALA A 301 -22.68 0.28 -33.75
CA ALA A 301 -21.47 -0.12 -33.02
C ALA A 301 -21.86 -1.05 -31.87
N SER A 302 -21.87 -2.37 -32.09
CA SER A 302 -22.44 -3.30 -31.11
C SER A 302 -21.68 -4.60 -30.86
N ASN A 303 -21.73 -5.15 -29.65
CA ASN A 303 -21.10 -6.43 -29.30
C ASN A 303 -19.58 -6.45 -29.54
N ASN A 304 -18.90 -5.32 -29.40
CA ASN A 304 -17.45 -5.27 -29.55
C ASN A 304 -16.76 -5.47 -28.19
N ASN A 305 -15.61 -6.14 -28.21
CA ASN A 305 -14.76 -6.32 -27.04
C ASN A 305 -13.88 -5.08 -26.85
N GLY A 306 -14.47 -3.99 -26.36
CA GLY A 306 -13.83 -2.69 -26.18
C GLY A 306 -14.86 -1.56 -26.29
N ASP A 307 -14.42 -0.37 -26.65
CA ASP A 307 -15.32 0.79 -26.79
C ASP A 307 -16.17 0.71 -28.06
N GLY A 308 -17.40 1.22 -28.00
CA GLY A 308 -18.27 1.34 -29.17
C GLY A 308 -17.74 2.39 -30.15
N ILE A 309 -17.56 3.63 -29.68
CA ILE A 309 -16.96 4.74 -30.41
C ILE A 309 -15.95 5.43 -29.50
N SER A 310 -14.68 5.51 -29.90
CA SER A 310 -13.61 6.13 -29.12
C SER A 310 -13.00 7.33 -29.85
N ILE A 311 -12.75 8.41 -29.12
CA ILE A 311 -12.29 9.71 -29.63
C ILE A 311 -11.18 10.20 -28.71
N SER A 312 -9.91 10.12 -29.15
CA SER A 312 -8.76 10.64 -28.41
C SER A 312 -8.13 11.80 -29.15
N ASP A 313 -7.83 12.88 -28.42
CA ASP A 313 -7.13 14.06 -28.92
C ASP A 313 -7.72 14.62 -30.22
N SER A 314 -9.05 14.54 -30.32
CA SER A 314 -9.80 14.72 -31.57
C SER A 314 -10.96 15.69 -31.32
N SER A 315 -10.89 16.85 -31.95
CA SER A 315 -11.81 17.97 -31.70
C SER A 315 -12.78 18.20 -32.86
N ASN A 316 -13.88 18.91 -32.61
CA ASN A 316 -14.85 19.32 -33.63
C ASN A 316 -15.56 18.18 -34.39
N ASN A 317 -15.61 16.98 -33.82
CA ASN A 317 -16.32 15.85 -34.42
C ASN A 317 -17.82 15.87 -34.10
N THR A 318 -18.62 15.31 -35.01
CA THR A 318 -20.08 15.17 -34.84
C THR A 318 -20.46 13.69 -34.83
N ILE A 319 -21.07 13.23 -33.73
CA ILE A 319 -21.50 11.85 -33.49
C ILE A 319 -23.03 11.86 -33.37
N THR A 320 -23.73 11.43 -34.42
CA THR A 320 -25.18 11.62 -34.51
C THR A 320 -25.96 10.36 -34.87
N GLY A 321 -27.03 10.06 -34.14
CA GLY A 321 -27.97 9.01 -34.52
C GLY A 321 -27.40 7.59 -34.55
N ASN A 322 -26.29 7.32 -33.85
CA ASN A 322 -25.66 6.01 -33.82
C ASN A 322 -26.35 5.10 -32.80
N ASN A 323 -26.38 3.80 -33.09
CA ASN A 323 -26.75 2.76 -32.13
C ASN A 323 -25.48 2.14 -31.54
N VAL A 324 -25.22 2.38 -30.26
CA VAL A 324 -24.00 1.95 -29.57
C VAL A 324 -24.37 1.05 -28.42
N SER A 325 -24.19 -0.27 -28.57
CA SER A 325 -24.79 -1.21 -27.60
C SER A 325 -24.06 -2.52 -27.35
N SER A 326 -24.17 -3.05 -26.14
CA SER A 326 -23.61 -4.37 -25.79
C SER A 326 -22.11 -4.49 -25.99
N ASN A 327 -21.37 -3.38 -25.90
CA ASN A 327 -19.92 -3.42 -25.95
C ASN A 327 -19.34 -3.73 -24.55
N SER A 328 -18.19 -4.40 -24.49
CA SER A 328 -17.57 -4.85 -23.23
C SER A 328 -16.86 -3.74 -22.44
N ASN A 329 -16.89 -2.50 -22.94
CA ASN A 329 -16.42 -1.33 -22.22
C ASN A 329 -17.35 -0.13 -22.41
N VAL A 330 -16.83 1.06 -22.74
CA VAL A 330 -17.59 2.31 -22.82
C VAL A 330 -18.40 2.35 -24.11
N GLY A 331 -19.61 2.91 -24.08
CA GLY A 331 -20.37 3.18 -25.30
C GLY A 331 -19.65 4.18 -26.20
N ILE A 332 -19.62 5.44 -25.79
CA ILE A 332 -18.94 6.55 -26.48
C ILE A 332 -17.92 7.17 -25.52
N TYR A 333 -16.63 7.09 -25.85
CA TYR A 333 -15.55 7.58 -25.03
C TYR A 333 -14.80 8.74 -25.68
N LEU A 334 -14.65 9.84 -24.96
CA LEU A 334 -13.84 11.01 -25.33
C LEU A 334 -12.71 11.17 -24.31
N SER A 335 -11.46 11.12 -24.79
CA SER A 335 -10.25 11.27 -23.98
C SER A 335 -9.29 12.34 -24.49
N GLY A 336 -8.37 12.75 -23.62
CA GLY A 336 -7.30 13.69 -23.97
C GLY A 336 -7.83 15.09 -24.29
N ASP A 337 -7.26 15.73 -25.31
CA ASP A 337 -7.60 17.09 -25.74
C ASP A 337 -8.79 17.12 -26.73
N SER A 338 -9.80 16.28 -26.47
CA SER A 338 -11.01 16.14 -27.31
C SER A 338 -12.08 17.19 -26.96
N SER A 339 -12.01 18.35 -27.61
CA SER A 339 -12.88 19.51 -27.36
C SER A 339 -13.85 19.82 -28.51
N ASN A 340 -14.92 20.56 -28.23
CA ASN A 340 -15.88 21.04 -29.25
C ASN A 340 -16.55 19.91 -30.05
N ASN A 341 -16.62 18.70 -29.51
CA ASN A 341 -17.34 17.58 -30.11
C ASN A 341 -18.84 17.66 -29.80
N THR A 342 -19.66 17.20 -30.74
CA THR A 342 -21.13 17.17 -30.62
C THR A 342 -21.63 15.73 -30.67
N ILE A 343 -22.27 15.27 -29.60
CA ILE A 343 -22.86 13.94 -29.45
C ILE A 343 -24.38 14.11 -29.39
N THR A 344 -25.10 13.75 -30.44
CA THR A 344 -26.53 14.06 -30.58
C THR A 344 -27.39 12.89 -31.03
N ASP A 345 -28.56 12.71 -30.41
CA ASP A 345 -29.57 11.72 -30.81
C ASP A 345 -29.06 10.26 -30.91
N ASN A 346 -28.02 9.89 -30.16
CA ASN A 346 -27.50 8.52 -30.15
C ASN A 346 -28.29 7.62 -29.18
N ASN A 347 -28.41 6.34 -29.51
CA ASN A 347 -28.95 5.31 -28.65
C ASN A 347 -27.80 4.50 -28.03
N VAL A 348 -27.49 4.75 -26.75
CA VAL A 348 -26.32 4.18 -26.06
C VAL A 348 -26.77 3.26 -24.93
N ARG A 349 -26.71 1.94 -25.13
CA ARG A 349 -27.37 1.00 -24.21
C ARG A 349 -26.66 -0.33 -23.98
N ASN A 350 -26.86 -0.94 -22.81
CA ASN A 350 -26.37 -2.28 -22.49
C ASN A 350 -24.84 -2.42 -22.59
N ASN A 351 -24.09 -1.33 -22.50
CA ASN A 351 -22.63 -1.40 -22.46
C ASN A 351 -22.22 -1.76 -21.01
N SER A 352 -21.22 -2.61 -20.84
CA SER A 352 -20.84 -3.11 -19.51
C SER A 352 -20.15 -2.07 -18.63
N ASN A 353 -19.75 -0.93 -19.20
CA ASN A 353 -19.22 0.22 -18.48
C ASN A 353 -20.10 1.47 -18.72
N VAL A 354 -19.54 2.68 -18.65
CA VAL A 354 -20.27 3.95 -18.87
C VAL A 354 -20.83 4.03 -20.29
N GLY A 355 -22.04 4.58 -20.44
CA GLY A 355 -22.65 4.87 -21.72
C GLY A 355 -21.87 5.93 -22.50
N ILE A 356 -21.77 7.15 -21.98
CA ILE A 356 -20.99 8.25 -22.58
C ILE A 356 -19.98 8.77 -21.55
N TRP A 357 -18.68 8.69 -21.82
CA TRP A 357 -17.65 9.14 -20.89
C TRP A 357 -16.75 10.19 -21.52
N LEU A 358 -16.62 11.34 -20.85
CA LEU A 358 -15.66 12.39 -21.14
C LEU A 358 -14.59 12.42 -20.04
N SER A 359 -13.33 12.18 -20.40
CA SER A 359 -12.19 12.21 -19.49
C SER A 359 -11.11 13.16 -20.01
N SER A 360 -10.71 14.15 -19.23
CA SER A 360 -9.61 15.04 -19.58
C SER A 360 -8.44 14.93 -18.61
N PHE A 361 -7.22 14.95 -19.15
CA PHE A 361 -5.99 15.00 -18.38
C PHE A 361 -5.44 16.43 -18.22
N VAL A 362 -6.04 17.40 -18.92
CA VAL A 362 -5.60 18.80 -18.90
C VAL A 362 -6.59 19.68 -18.13
N LEU A 363 -6.08 20.75 -17.53
CA LEU A 363 -6.88 21.77 -16.83
C LEU A 363 -7.49 22.82 -17.78
N PHE A 364 -7.48 22.58 -19.09
CA PHE A 364 -8.03 23.51 -20.09
C PHE A 364 -9.54 23.28 -20.30
N PRO A 365 -10.30 24.31 -20.72
CA PRO A 365 -11.73 24.19 -20.98
C PRO A 365 -12.06 23.14 -22.06
N VAL A 366 -12.95 22.21 -21.75
CA VAL A 366 -13.44 21.17 -22.66
C VAL A 366 -14.89 21.49 -23.02
N ASN A 367 -15.13 21.96 -24.25
CA ASN A 367 -16.43 22.49 -24.66
C ASN A 367 -17.26 21.47 -25.48
N ASN A 368 -17.53 20.28 -24.96
CA ASN A 368 -18.35 19.29 -25.69
C ASN A 368 -19.85 19.52 -25.47
N THR A 369 -20.66 19.12 -26.46
CA THR A 369 -22.12 19.19 -26.43
C THR A 369 -22.72 17.79 -26.53
N ILE A 370 -23.56 17.41 -25.56
CA ILE A 370 -24.26 16.12 -25.48
C ILE A 370 -25.76 16.40 -25.46
N THR A 371 -26.47 16.13 -26.55
CA THR A 371 -27.87 16.55 -26.70
C THR A 371 -28.80 15.46 -27.21
N GLY A 372 -29.98 15.29 -26.60
CA GLY A 372 -31.02 14.39 -27.14
C GLY A 372 -30.65 12.90 -27.17
N ASN A 373 -29.57 12.49 -26.50
CA ASN A 373 -29.15 11.10 -26.48
C ASN A 373 -30.03 10.30 -25.52
N ASN A 374 -30.09 9.01 -25.78
CA ASN A 374 -30.89 8.06 -25.03
C ASN A 374 -29.95 6.98 -24.47
N VAL A 375 -29.64 7.10 -23.18
CA VAL A 375 -28.52 6.43 -22.49
C VAL A 375 -29.04 5.54 -21.36
N HIS A 376 -29.20 4.24 -21.62
CA HIS A 376 -29.88 3.33 -20.68
C HIS A 376 -29.21 1.97 -20.48
N ASN A 377 -29.45 1.33 -19.34
CA ASN A 377 -28.98 -0.05 -19.06
C ASN A 377 -27.47 -0.22 -19.23
N ASN A 378 -26.69 0.85 -19.01
CA ASN A 378 -25.24 0.76 -18.95
C ASN A 378 -24.81 0.63 -17.48
N TYR A 379 -23.52 0.47 -17.21
CA TYR A 379 -23.04 0.58 -15.83
C TYR A 379 -23.30 1.99 -15.29
N GLY A 380 -22.71 3.02 -15.88
CA GLY A 380 -23.06 4.42 -15.64
C GLY A 380 -23.65 5.07 -16.89
N GLY A 381 -24.43 6.13 -16.75
CA GLY A 381 -25.04 6.82 -17.89
C GLY A 381 -24.05 7.73 -18.63
N ILE A 382 -23.94 8.99 -18.22
CA ILE A 382 -23.03 10.00 -18.78
C ILE A 382 -22.06 10.43 -17.67
N TYR A 383 -20.76 10.20 -17.87
CA TYR A 383 -19.75 10.53 -16.87
C TYR A 383 -18.78 11.59 -17.37
N LEU A 384 -18.56 12.63 -16.57
CA LEU A 384 -17.56 13.68 -16.80
C LEU A 384 -16.50 13.59 -15.70
N SER A 385 -15.29 13.16 -16.06
CA SER A 385 -14.13 13.11 -15.18
C SER A 385 -13.13 14.20 -15.58
N ARG A 386 -12.89 15.15 -14.68
CA ARG A 386 -11.99 16.30 -14.90
C ARG A 386 -12.32 17.07 -16.19
N SER A 387 -13.59 17.11 -16.58
CA SER A 387 -14.06 17.67 -17.85
C SER A 387 -15.04 18.81 -17.59
N SER A 388 -14.56 20.04 -17.79
CA SER A 388 -15.28 21.27 -17.44
C SER A 388 -15.70 22.03 -18.69
N ASN A 389 -16.79 22.81 -18.63
CA ASN A 389 -17.34 23.66 -19.72
C ASN A 389 -18.17 22.92 -20.81
N ASN A 390 -18.76 21.78 -20.47
CA ASN A 390 -19.61 21.01 -21.38
C ASN A 390 -21.10 21.40 -21.24
N SER A 391 -21.87 21.13 -22.31
CA SER A 391 -23.33 21.26 -22.32
C SER A 391 -23.98 19.88 -22.47
N ILE A 392 -24.82 19.49 -21.50
CA ILE A 392 -25.57 18.24 -21.47
C ILE A 392 -27.06 18.59 -21.43
N THR A 393 -27.73 18.49 -22.58
CA THR A 393 -29.07 19.06 -22.76
C THR A 393 -30.08 18.07 -23.32
N GLY A 394 -31.26 17.94 -22.68
CA GLY A 394 -32.37 17.19 -23.27
C GLY A 394 -32.14 15.70 -23.47
N ASN A 395 -31.20 15.09 -22.73
CA ASN A 395 -30.93 13.66 -22.81
C ASN A 395 -31.95 12.86 -22.00
N ASN A 396 -32.27 11.66 -22.45
CA ASN A 396 -33.08 10.67 -21.76
C ASN A 396 -32.16 9.59 -21.18
N VAL A 397 -31.97 9.62 -19.86
CA VAL A 397 -31.01 8.77 -19.14
C VAL A 397 -31.80 7.89 -18.18
N GLY A 398 -31.59 6.58 -18.19
CA GLY A 398 -32.39 5.73 -17.31
C GLY A 398 -31.96 4.29 -17.19
N ASP A 399 -32.32 3.68 -16.06
CA ASP A 399 -32.03 2.28 -15.76
C ASP A 399 -30.54 1.94 -15.88
N ASN A 400 -29.64 2.87 -15.57
CA ASN A 400 -28.22 2.54 -15.46
C ASN A 400 -27.94 1.94 -14.07
N ASN A 401 -26.92 1.09 -13.95
CA ASN A 401 -26.65 0.40 -12.69
C ASN A 401 -26.06 1.32 -11.59
N ASP A 402 -25.45 2.41 -12.02
CA ASP A 402 -24.80 3.47 -11.25
C ASP A 402 -25.41 4.83 -11.67
N ASP A 403 -24.69 5.93 -11.48
CA ASP A 403 -25.20 7.27 -11.75
C ASP A 403 -25.68 7.51 -13.19
N GLY A 404 -26.80 8.23 -13.32
CA GLY A 404 -27.32 8.66 -14.61
C GLY A 404 -26.42 9.70 -15.27
N ILE A 405 -26.19 10.83 -14.60
CA ILE A 405 -25.15 11.80 -14.97
C ILE A 405 -24.23 11.98 -13.77
N SER A 406 -22.93 11.84 -13.94
CA SER A 406 -21.95 12.03 -12.85
C SER A 406 -20.90 13.08 -13.24
N LEU A 407 -20.66 14.02 -12.31
CA LEU A 407 -19.67 15.08 -12.44
C LEU A 407 -18.58 14.89 -11.37
N SER A 408 -17.40 14.44 -11.77
CA SER A 408 -16.25 14.33 -10.86
C SER A 408 -15.15 15.31 -11.27
N ARG A 409 -14.83 16.26 -10.38
CA ARG A 409 -13.85 17.34 -10.63
C ARG A 409 -14.12 18.10 -11.94
N SER A 410 -15.39 18.27 -12.27
CA SER A 410 -15.91 18.74 -13.56
C SER A 410 -16.80 19.95 -13.34
N SER A 411 -16.21 21.13 -13.39
CA SER A 411 -16.86 22.40 -13.05
C SER A 411 -17.38 23.14 -14.28
N ASN A 412 -18.19 24.20 -14.10
CA ASN A 412 -18.65 25.06 -15.19
C ASN A 412 -19.44 24.33 -16.31
N ASN A 413 -20.10 23.23 -16.00
CA ASN A 413 -20.94 22.49 -16.95
C ASN A 413 -22.39 22.98 -16.90
N SER A 414 -23.10 22.88 -18.03
CA SER A 414 -24.53 23.20 -18.16
C SER A 414 -25.32 21.92 -18.38
N ILE A 415 -26.10 21.50 -17.39
CA ILE A 415 -26.93 20.30 -17.41
C ILE A 415 -28.38 20.76 -17.43
N THR A 416 -29.05 20.71 -18.58
CA THR A 416 -30.39 21.31 -18.71
C THR A 416 -31.42 20.42 -19.38
N SER A 417 -32.67 20.48 -18.93
CA SER A 417 -33.79 19.78 -19.58
C SER A 417 -33.62 18.25 -19.75
N ASN A 418 -32.71 17.60 -19.01
CA ASN A 418 -32.53 16.15 -19.08
C ASN A 418 -33.63 15.43 -18.28
N THR A 419 -33.99 14.23 -18.73
CA THR A 419 -34.95 13.35 -18.06
C THR A 419 -34.21 12.12 -17.55
N PHE A 420 -34.32 11.88 -16.25
CA PHE A 420 -33.82 10.69 -15.58
C PHE A 420 -34.99 9.74 -15.26
N VAL A 421 -34.82 8.46 -15.58
CA VAL A 421 -35.78 7.39 -15.27
C VAL A 421 -35.05 6.32 -14.46
N ASN A 422 -35.42 6.16 -13.19
CA ASN A 422 -34.70 5.29 -12.26
C ASN A 422 -33.21 5.65 -12.06
N ASP A 423 -32.84 6.90 -12.34
CA ASP A 423 -31.46 7.42 -12.33
C ASP A 423 -31.42 8.84 -11.73
N GLY A 424 -30.23 9.43 -11.56
CA GLY A 424 -30.07 10.81 -11.11
C GLY A 424 -28.78 11.49 -11.57
N LEU A 425 -28.56 12.67 -10.99
CA LEU A 425 -27.31 13.43 -11.08
C LEU A 425 -26.46 13.17 -9.82
N SER A 426 -25.15 13.08 -9.96
CA SER A 426 -24.20 12.97 -8.86
C SER A 426 -23.07 13.99 -9.05
N VAL A 427 -22.67 14.67 -7.98
CA VAL A 427 -21.76 15.82 -8.04
C VAL A 427 -20.64 15.71 -7.01
N ASP A 428 -19.44 15.33 -7.46
CA ASP A 428 -18.24 15.22 -6.62
C ASP A 428 -17.18 16.26 -7.01
N ASP A 429 -16.77 17.06 -6.03
CA ASP A 429 -15.72 18.09 -6.15
C ASP A 429 -15.86 18.98 -7.41
N SER A 430 -17.12 19.29 -7.74
CA SER A 430 -17.51 19.97 -8.98
C SER A 430 -18.39 21.17 -8.65
N TYR A 431 -18.02 22.35 -9.15
CA TYR A 431 -18.63 23.64 -8.78
C TYR A 431 -18.95 24.48 -10.01
N GLN A 432 -19.71 25.55 -9.81
CA GLN A 432 -20.17 26.50 -10.82
C GLN A 432 -20.95 25.83 -11.94
N ASN A 433 -21.70 24.77 -11.61
CA ASN A 433 -22.48 24.03 -12.59
C ASN A 433 -23.88 24.62 -12.67
N THR A 434 -24.39 24.81 -13.89
CA THR A 434 -25.78 25.24 -14.12
C THR A 434 -26.64 24.01 -14.31
N VAL A 435 -27.55 23.75 -13.38
CA VAL A 435 -28.44 22.57 -13.42
C VAL A 435 -29.89 23.04 -13.39
N GLU A 436 -30.55 23.08 -14.55
CA GLU A 436 -31.87 23.69 -14.69
C GLU A 436 -32.85 22.81 -15.49
N GLU A 437 -34.12 22.85 -15.13
CA GLU A 437 -35.22 22.19 -15.86
C GLU A 437 -35.08 20.66 -16.02
N ASN A 438 -34.18 20.01 -15.27
CA ASN A 438 -34.03 18.56 -15.30
C ASN A 438 -35.14 17.89 -14.46
N LYS A 439 -35.50 16.67 -14.85
CA LYS A 439 -36.53 15.88 -14.16
C LYS A 439 -36.02 14.50 -13.78
N VAL A 440 -36.25 14.11 -12.53
CA VAL A 440 -36.03 12.76 -12.02
C VAL A 440 -37.40 12.12 -11.79
N ASN A 441 -37.69 11.03 -12.49
CA ASN A 441 -38.96 10.30 -12.41
C ASN A 441 -40.20 11.19 -12.54
N GLY A 442 -40.11 12.21 -13.41
CA GLY A 442 -41.19 13.15 -13.70
C GLY A 442 -41.30 14.35 -12.74
N LYS A 443 -40.53 14.38 -11.65
CA LYS A 443 -40.44 15.52 -10.71
C LYS A 443 -39.18 16.37 -10.96
N PRO A 444 -39.12 17.63 -10.50
CA PRO A 444 -37.93 18.46 -10.66
C PRO A 444 -36.69 17.86 -9.98
N LEU A 445 -35.51 18.00 -10.59
CA LEU A 445 -34.23 17.86 -9.90
C LEU A 445 -33.88 19.21 -9.29
N VAL A 446 -33.75 19.28 -7.96
CA VAL A 446 -33.41 20.52 -7.26
C VAL A 446 -31.91 20.53 -6.98
N TYR A 447 -31.20 21.39 -7.69
CA TYR A 447 -29.77 21.66 -7.48
C TYR A 447 -29.62 23.09 -6.97
N LEU A 448 -28.99 23.25 -5.81
CA LEU A 448 -28.69 24.55 -5.23
C LEU A 448 -27.18 24.65 -5.01
N GLU A 449 -26.59 25.75 -5.46
CA GLU A 449 -25.18 26.08 -5.25
C GLU A 449 -25.06 27.46 -4.61
N ASP A 450 -24.25 27.59 -3.57
CA ASP A 450 -24.04 28.83 -2.79
C ASP A 450 -25.34 29.46 -2.25
N ALA A 451 -26.40 28.67 -2.11
CA ALA A 451 -27.71 29.14 -1.70
C ALA A 451 -27.85 29.21 -0.18
N SER A 452 -28.71 30.11 0.30
CA SER A 452 -29.09 30.18 1.70
C SER A 452 -30.57 30.49 1.91
N ASP A 453 -31.09 30.12 3.09
CA ASP A 453 -32.44 30.45 3.55
C ASP A 453 -33.56 29.97 2.59
N TYR A 454 -33.45 28.73 2.11
CA TYR A 454 -34.36 28.17 1.12
C TYR A 454 -35.07 26.90 1.63
N THR A 455 -36.32 26.69 1.23
CA THR A 455 -37.09 25.45 1.51
C THR A 455 -37.48 24.78 0.21
N VAL A 456 -37.15 23.50 0.07
CA VAL A 456 -37.45 22.70 -1.12
C VAL A 456 -38.92 22.29 -1.12
N GLU A 457 -39.68 22.69 -2.16
CA GLU A 457 -41.13 22.44 -2.24
C GLU A 457 -41.50 21.08 -2.85
N ASP A 458 -40.84 20.67 -3.94
CA ASP A 458 -41.04 19.38 -4.61
C ASP A 458 -39.75 18.99 -5.34
N ALA A 459 -39.38 17.71 -5.27
CA ALA A 459 -38.21 17.19 -5.96
C ALA A 459 -38.32 15.67 -6.18
N GLY A 460 -37.71 15.19 -7.25
CA GLY A 460 -37.36 13.78 -7.44
C GLY A 460 -35.97 13.44 -6.90
N GLN A 461 -35.10 14.46 -6.79
CA GLN A 461 -33.76 14.41 -6.24
C GLN A 461 -33.36 15.80 -5.74
N VAL A 462 -32.60 15.88 -4.65
CA VAL A 462 -32.06 17.15 -4.10
C VAL A 462 -30.54 17.10 -3.98
N ILE A 463 -29.85 18.12 -4.47
CA ILE A 463 -28.39 18.27 -4.38
C ILE A 463 -28.07 19.69 -3.90
N LEU A 464 -27.33 19.78 -2.80
CA LEU A 464 -26.93 21.02 -2.16
C LEU A 464 -25.40 21.13 -2.16
N VAL A 465 -24.88 22.15 -2.83
CA VAL A 465 -23.45 22.40 -2.99
C VAL A 465 -23.10 23.72 -2.31
N ASN A 466 -22.27 23.69 -1.28
CA ASN A 466 -21.83 24.88 -0.54
C ASN A 466 -22.98 25.75 -0.02
N CYS A 467 -24.08 25.13 0.42
CA CYS A 467 -25.28 25.85 0.86
C CYS A 467 -25.34 26.04 2.39
N THR A 468 -26.18 26.95 2.86
CA THR A 468 -26.39 27.18 4.30
C THR A 468 -27.87 27.35 4.65
N ASN A 469 -28.34 26.78 5.76
CA ASN A 469 -29.73 26.94 6.24
C ASN A 469 -30.81 26.58 5.18
N ILE A 470 -30.62 25.46 4.49
CA ILE A 470 -31.61 24.89 3.57
C ILE A 470 -32.52 23.93 4.34
N THR A 471 -33.82 23.93 4.03
CA THR A 471 -34.78 22.96 4.56
C THR A 471 -35.29 22.05 3.46
N VAL A 472 -35.08 20.74 3.60
CA VAL A 472 -35.59 19.68 2.73
C VAL A 472 -36.58 18.86 3.54
N GLU A 473 -37.88 19.02 3.32
CA GLU A 473 -38.88 18.38 4.15
C GLU A 473 -40.08 17.77 3.41
N ASN A 474 -40.59 16.65 3.95
CA ASN A 474 -41.82 15.98 3.50
C ASN A 474 -41.81 15.55 2.01
N LEU A 475 -40.65 15.23 1.46
CA LEU A 475 -40.48 14.78 0.08
C LEU A 475 -40.50 13.24 -0.03
N ASP A 476 -40.83 12.74 -1.23
CA ASP A 476 -40.70 11.34 -1.63
C ASP A 476 -39.72 11.25 -2.80
N LEU A 477 -38.52 10.73 -2.49
CA LEU A 477 -37.31 10.76 -3.32
C LEU A 477 -36.85 9.32 -3.56
N ALA A 478 -37.21 8.78 -4.73
CA ALA A 478 -37.03 7.37 -5.02
C ALA A 478 -36.59 7.07 -6.44
N ASN A 479 -35.90 5.93 -6.59
CA ASN A 479 -35.33 5.42 -7.85
C ASN A 479 -34.44 6.48 -8.53
N THR A 480 -33.44 6.97 -7.80
CA THR A 480 -32.44 7.90 -8.33
C THR A 480 -31.03 7.53 -7.85
N SER A 481 -30.01 8.21 -8.37
CA SER A 481 -28.61 8.08 -7.94
C SER A 481 -28.43 8.27 -6.43
N VAL A 482 -28.72 9.48 -5.97
CA VAL A 482 -28.66 9.87 -4.55
C VAL A 482 -29.93 10.63 -4.25
N GLY A 483 -30.72 10.21 -3.26
CA GLY A 483 -32.00 10.88 -2.96
C GLY A 483 -31.80 12.34 -2.53
N ILE A 484 -30.93 12.55 -1.54
CA ILE A 484 -30.54 13.87 -1.01
C ILE A 484 -29.03 13.93 -0.85
N GLU A 485 -28.37 14.89 -1.47
CA GLU A 485 -26.92 15.10 -1.38
C GLU A 485 -26.58 16.46 -0.78
N LEU A 486 -25.70 16.48 0.22
CA LEU A 486 -25.15 17.67 0.86
C LEU A 486 -23.62 17.64 0.69
N TRP A 487 -23.07 18.57 -0.06
CA TRP A 487 -21.63 18.76 -0.19
C TRP A 487 -21.24 20.14 0.32
N LYS A 488 -20.31 20.20 1.28
CA LYS A 488 -19.92 21.45 1.98
C LYS A 488 -21.11 22.29 2.46
N THR A 489 -22.19 21.63 2.85
CA THR A 489 -23.42 22.30 3.26
C THR A 489 -23.47 22.39 4.78
N GLU A 490 -23.92 23.54 5.28
CA GLU A 490 -23.94 23.83 6.71
C GLU A 490 -25.32 24.28 7.22
N ASP A 491 -25.57 24.11 8.51
CA ASP A 491 -26.75 24.61 9.23
C ASP A 491 -28.11 24.21 8.60
N SER A 492 -28.15 23.13 7.81
CA SER A 492 -29.33 22.75 7.02
C SER A 492 -30.13 21.62 7.67
N LYS A 493 -31.39 21.45 7.25
CA LYS A 493 -32.36 20.52 7.84
C LYS A 493 -32.93 19.59 6.80
N VAL A 494 -32.89 18.28 7.06
CA VAL A 494 -33.50 17.23 6.26
C VAL A 494 -34.54 16.52 7.12
N LEU A 495 -35.82 16.80 6.92
CA LEU A 495 -36.91 16.47 7.85
C LEU A 495 -38.02 15.62 7.22
N ASN A 496 -38.38 14.50 7.85
CA ASN A 496 -39.60 13.74 7.50
C ASN A 496 -39.71 13.31 6.03
N ASN A 497 -38.59 13.11 5.34
CA ASN A 497 -38.59 12.67 3.94
C ASN A 497 -38.70 11.14 3.86
N THR A 498 -39.30 10.63 2.79
CA THR A 498 -39.19 9.23 2.38
C THR A 498 -38.15 9.11 1.28
N VAL A 499 -37.08 8.37 1.54
CA VAL A 499 -35.95 8.23 0.62
C VAL A 499 -35.71 6.76 0.35
N SER A 500 -36.01 6.29 -0.87
CA SER A 500 -36.01 4.83 -1.12
C SER A 500 -35.62 4.36 -2.50
N ASN A 501 -35.08 3.15 -2.61
CA ASN A 501 -34.67 2.52 -3.88
C ASN A 501 -33.66 3.37 -4.67
N ASN A 502 -32.81 4.13 -3.98
CA ASN A 502 -31.74 4.91 -4.61
C ASN A 502 -30.41 4.16 -4.53
N GLY A 503 -29.38 4.67 -5.20
CA GLY A 503 -27.99 4.30 -4.90
C GLY A 503 -27.68 4.62 -3.44
N ASN A 504 -27.48 5.89 -3.13
CA ASN A 504 -27.45 6.38 -1.75
C ASN A 504 -28.76 7.05 -1.37
N GLY A 505 -29.22 6.88 -0.12
CA GLY A 505 -30.38 7.59 0.39
C GLY A 505 -30.06 9.07 0.61
N ILE A 506 -29.37 9.36 1.71
CA ILE A 506 -28.95 10.71 2.11
C ILE A 506 -27.42 10.69 2.23
N SER A 507 -26.73 11.56 1.49
CA SER A 507 -25.27 11.66 1.50
C SER A 507 -24.82 13.02 2.01
N LEU A 508 -23.86 13.04 2.94
CA LEU A 508 -23.22 14.24 3.45
C LEU A 508 -21.71 14.12 3.24
N SER A 509 -21.12 15.06 2.51
CA SER A 509 -19.68 15.13 2.27
C SER A 509 -19.14 16.50 2.66
N ARG A 510 -18.09 16.53 3.49
CA ARG A 510 -17.46 17.78 3.98
C ARG A 510 -18.47 18.76 4.60
N SER A 511 -19.55 18.26 5.20
CA SER A 511 -20.70 19.05 5.63
C SER A 511 -20.79 19.09 7.15
N SER A 512 -21.26 20.21 7.71
CA SER A 512 -21.25 20.41 9.17
C SER A 512 -22.53 21.05 9.72
N ASN A 513 -22.83 20.83 11.01
CA ASN A 513 -23.96 21.47 11.70
C ASN A 513 -25.36 21.20 11.08
N ASN A 514 -25.53 20.12 10.32
CA ASN A 514 -26.82 19.78 9.71
C ASN A 514 -27.68 18.89 10.62
N SER A 515 -29.00 18.96 10.47
CA SER A 515 -29.98 18.13 11.19
C SER A 515 -30.72 17.20 10.24
N ILE A 516 -30.51 15.89 10.38
CA ILE A 516 -31.19 14.84 9.63
C ILE A 516 -32.18 14.15 10.56
N THR A 517 -33.47 14.51 10.47
CA THR A 517 -34.46 14.15 11.51
C THR A 517 -35.75 13.55 10.95
N GLY A 518 -36.20 12.43 11.53
CA GLY A 518 -37.53 11.87 11.24
C GLY A 518 -37.70 11.26 9.84
N ASN A 519 -36.61 11.03 9.10
CA ASN A 519 -36.67 10.52 7.74
C ASN A 519 -36.90 9.00 7.70
N ASN A 520 -37.57 8.52 6.66
CA ASN A 520 -37.77 7.12 6.35
C ASN A 520 -36.88 6.70 5.17
N VAL A 521 -35.70 6.14 5.48
CA VAL A 521 -34.63 5.84 4.52
C VAL A 521 -34.54 4.33 4.29
N ARG A 522 -34.98 3.84 3.13
CA ARG A 522 -35.18 2.40 2.94
C ARG A 522 -34.79 1.85 1.56
N SER A 523 -34.30 0.62 1.53
CA SER A 523 -34.07 -0.12 0.28
C SER A 523 -33.08 0.57 -0.69
N ASN A 524 -32.13 1.34 -0.17
CA ASN A 524 -31.08 1.96 -0.99
C ASN A 524 -29.92 0.97 -1.18
N SER A 525 -29.41 0.87 -2.42
CA SER A 525 -28.52 -0.20 -2.86
C SER A 525 -27.07 -0.03 -2.43
N ILE A 526 -26.62 1.21 -2.20
CA ILE A 526 -25.29 1.55 -1.69
C ILE A 526 -25.40 1.86 -0.20
N GLY A 527 -25.96 3.00 0.21
CA GLY A 527 -26.02 3.39 1.63
C GLY A 527 -27.34 4.06 2.00
N GLY A 528 -27.76 3.94 3.27
CA GLY A 528 -28.91 4.65 3.80
C GLY A 528 -28.61 6.14 4.02
N ILE A 529 -27.92 6.46 5.13
CA ILE A 529 -27.42 7.79 5.44
C ILE A 529 -25.89 7.72 5.55
N SER A 530 -25.17 8.31 4.61
CA SER A 530 -23.72 8.19 4.49
C SER A 530 -23.05 9.53 4.78
N LEU A 531 -22.06 9.54 5.68
CA LEU A 531 -21.27 10.72 6.01
C LEU A 531 -19.82 10.51 5.62
N TRP A 532 -19.23 11.48 4.93
CA TRP A 532 -17.82 11.49 4.53
C TRP A 532 -17.16 12.80 4.95
N ASN A 533 -16.10 12.75 5.77
CA ASN A 533 -15.39 13.94 6.27
C ASN A 533 -16.34 15.03 6.79
N SER A 534 -17.40 14.62 7.47
CA SER A 534 -18.50 15.47 7.90
C SER A 534 -18.60 15.44 9.42
N CYS A 535 -18.74 16.62 10.03
CA CYS A 535 -18.62 16.78 11.48
C CYS A 535 -19.73 17.64 12.08
N ASN A 536 -19.98 17.50 13.37
CA ASN A 536 -20.98 18.31 14.10
C ASN A 536 -22.43 18.16 13.58
N ASN A 537 -22.77 17.07 12.89
CA ASN A 537 -24.14 16.84 12.40
C ASN A 537 -25.00 16.09 13.42
N THR A 538 -26.32 16.29 13.39
CA THR A 538 -27.29 15.63 14.25
C THR A 538 -28.21 14.73 13.42
N ILE A 539 -28.17 13.42 13.64
CA ILE A 539 -28.97 12.41 12.94
C ILE A 539 -29.90 11.75 13.95
N THR A 540 -31.18 12.11 13.92
CA THR A 540 -32.12 11.78 15.01
C THR A 540 -33.48 11.27 14.58
N GLY A 541 -33.98 10.24 15.24
CA GLY A 541 -35.37 9.78 15.02
C GLY A 541 -35.66 9.24 13.61
N ASN A 542 -34.64 8.83 12.85
CA ASN A 542 -34.83 8.31 11.50
C ASN A 542 -35.19 6.82 11.54
N ASN A 543 -36.06 6.40 10.62
CA ASN A 543 -36.36 5.00 10.36
C ASN A 543 -35.54 4.53 9.15
N VAL A 544 -34.56 3.68 9.38
CA VAL A 544 -33.58 3.23 8.38
C VAL A 544 -33.77 1.73 8.15
N CYS A 545 -34.11 1.30 6.92
CA CYS A 545 -34.51 -0.09 6.70
C CYS A 545 -33.98 -0.72 5.40
N ASN A 546 -33.46 -1.95 5.47
CA ASN A 546 -33.06 -2.75 4.29
C ASN A 546 -32.07 -2.02 3.35
N ASN A 547 -31.04 -1.34 3.87
CA ASN A 547 -30.00 -0.69 3.05
C ASN A 547 -28.71 -1.54 3.06
N SER A 548 -28.06 -1.71 1.91
CA SER A 548 -27.06 -2.77 1.69
C SER A 548 -25.71 -2.58 2.40
N ASN A 549 -25.07 -1.42 2.31
CA ASN A 549 -23.69 -1.21 2.82
C ASN A 549 -23.64 -0.49 4.19
N GLY A 550 -24.79 -0.40 4.87
CA GLY A 550 -24.95 0.37 6.10
C GLY A 550 -26.29 1.10 6.14
N GLY A 551 -26.93 1.09 7.30
CA GLY A 551 -28.07 1.96 7.55
C GLY A 551 -27.62 3.41 7.69
N ILE A 552 -26.72 3.66 8.63
CA ILE A 552 -26.00 4.92 8.80
C ILE A 552 -24.51 4.58 8.79
N SER A 553 -23.71 5.27 8.00
CA SER A 553 -22.27 4.99 7.87
C SER A 553 -21.44 6.26 8.03
N LEU A 554 -20.37 6.16 8.83
CA LEU A 554 -19.42 7.25 9.08
C LEU A 554 -18.06 6.91 8.46
N TRP A 555 -17.61 7.74 7.52
CA TRP A 555 -16.38 7.52 6.75
C TRP A 555 -15.43 8.70 6.85
N ASN A 556 -14.12 8.43 6.98
CA ASN A 556 -13.03 9.40 6.83
C ASN A 556 -13.16 10.72 7.58
N SER A 557 -12.61 10.82 8.78
CA SER A 557 -12.60 12.01 9.64
C SER A 557 -14.00 12.53 10.02
N CYS A 558 -14.97 11.62 10.24
CA CYS A 558 -16.29 11.98 10.75
C CYS A 558 -16.28 12.07 12.29
N THR A 559 -16.30 13.29 12.85
CA THR A 559 -16.23 13.54 14.29
C THR A 559 -17.34 14.46 14.78
N ASN A 560 -17.63 14.40 16.08
CA ASN A 560 -18.63 15.21 16.79
C ASN A 560 -20.06 15.10 16.24
N ASN A 561 -20.40 14.00 15.55
CA ASN A 561 -21.77 13.78 15.11
C ASN A 561 -22.60 13.17 16.25
N THR A 562 -23.87 13.57 16.35
CA THR A 562 -24.84 13.03 17.30
C THR A 562 -25.82 12.12 16.57
N ILE A 563 -25.82 10.83 16.89
CA ILE A 563 -26.67 9.80 16.28
C ILE A 563 -27.56 9.23 17.38
N THR A 564 -28.80 9.71 17.50
CA THR A 564 -29.68 9.27 18.59
C THR A 564 -31.12 9.00 18.22
N GLY A 565 -31.75 8.02 18.87
CA GLY A 565 -33.17 7.73 18.67
C GLY A 565 -33.54 7.15 17.31
N ASN A 566 -32.57 6.66 16.52
CA ASN A 566 -32.82 6.09 15.20
C ASN A 566 -33.23 4.61 15.31
N THR A 567 -34.10 4.17 14.42
CA THR A 567 -34.57 2.78 14.31
C THR A 567 -34.01 2.15 13.04
N PHE A 568 -33.21 1.11 13.21
CA PHE A 568 -32.70 0.29 12.12
C PHE A 568 -33.47 -1.03 12.01
N VAL A 569 -33.82 -1.43 10.79
CA VAL A 569 -34.46 -2.72 10.48
C VAL A 569 -33.74 -3.36 9.30
N ASN A 570 -33.19 -4.57 9.46
CA ASN A 570 -32.41 -5.24 8.42
C ASN A 570 -31.20 -4.42 7.93
N CYS A 571 -30.59 -3.62 8.82
CA CYS A 571 -29.38 -2.82 8.62
C CYS A 571 -28.88 -2.31 9.99
N GLY A 572 -27.73 -1.64 10.04
CA GLY A 572 -27.16 -1.09 11.28
C GLY A 572 -26.36 0.20 11.11
N LEU A 573 -25.62 0.58 12.14
CA LEU A 573 -24.62 1.65 12.11
C LEU A 573 -23.26 1.07 11.70
N PHE A 574 -22.49 1.78 10.89
CA PHE A 574 -21.12 1.42 10.54
C PHE A 574 -20.17 2.55 10.89
N VAL A 575 -19.10 2.28 11.65
CA VAL A 575 -18.18 3.32 12.17
C VAL A 575 -16.74 2.99 11.83
N PHE A 576 -16.23 3.56 10.73
CA PHE A 576 -14.84 3.36 10.32
C PHE A 576 -13.92 4.40 10.98
N GLU A 577 -12.87 3.97 11.70
CA GLU A 577 -11.72 4.78 12.17
C GLU A 577 -11.94 5.93 13.20
N HIS A 578 -13.06 6.04 13.92
CA HIS A 578 -13.32 7.27 14.73
C HIS A 578 -13.94 7.06 16.12
N TYR A 579 -13.45 7.83 17.10
CA TYR A 579 -13.81 7.74 18.53
C TYR A 579 -14.54 8.96 19.12
N GLN A 580 -14.94 9.94 18.29
CA GLN A 580 -15.52 11.21 18.77
C GLN A 580 -16.98 11.42 18.34
N ASN A 581 -17.82 10.39 18.29
CA ASN A 581 -19.24 10.54 17.94
C ASN A 581 -20.14 10.18 19.13
N ALA A 582 -21.24 10.92 19.31
CA ALA A 582 -22.22 10.68 20.36
C ALA A 582 -23.32 9.77 19.81
N VAL A 583 -23.25 8.47 20.12
CA VAL A 583 -24.24 7.47 19.70
C VAL A 583 -25.02 6.98 20.92
N GLY A 584 -26.35 7.08 20.89
CA GLY A 584 -27.20 6.67 22.02
C GLY A 584 -28.66 6.47 21.65
N ASP A 585 -29.41 5.70 22.44
CA ASP A 585 -30.86 5.50 22.25
C ASP A 585 -31.29 5.00 20.86
N ASN A 586 -30.39 4.35 20.10
CA ASN A 586 -30.73 3.74 18.81
C ASN A 586 -31.14 2.28 18.99
N THR A 587 -32.00 1.77 18.10
CA THR A 587 -32.43 0.36 18.10
C THR A 587 -32.13 -0.32 16.78
N VAL A 588 -31.60 -1.53 16.80
CA VAL A 588 -31.43 -2.42 15.64
C VAL A 588 -32.36 -3.62 15.81
N ASN A 589 -33.26 -3.85 14.86
CA ASN A 589 -34.24 -4.94 14.88
C ASN A 589 -35.05 -5.03 16.20
N GLY A 590 -35.36 -3.87 16.78
CA GLY A 590 -36.14 -3.76 18.02
C GLY A 590 -35.36 -3.98 19.32
N LYS A 591 -34.04 -4.21 19.25
CA LYS A 591 -33.13 -4.27 20.41
C LYS A 591 -32.19 -3.06 20.45
N PRO A 592 -31.57 -2.73 21.59
CA PRO A 592 -30.62 -1.62 21.68
C PRO A 592 -29.40 -1.82 20.76
N LEU A 593 -28.92 -0.73 20.16
CA LEU A 593 -27.56 -0.66 19.62
C LEU A 593 -26.60 -0.35 20.77
N VAL A 594 -25.62 -1.22 21.01
CA VAL A 594 -24.61 -1.01 22.05
C VAL A 594 -23.38 -0.40 21.41
N TYR A 595 -23.11 0.87 21.72
CA TYR A 595 -21.92 1.61 21.31
C TYR A 595 -21.13 2.00 22.57
N LEU A 596 -19.95 1.40 22.76
CA LEU A 596 -19.09 1.67 23.91
C LEU A 596 -17.80 2.33 23.43
N VAL A 597 -17.37 3.39 24.14
CA VAL A 597 -16.13 4.11 23.90
C VAL A 597 -15.35 4.18 25.20
N ASP A 598 -14.05 3.87 25.16
CA ASP A 598 -13.14 3.92 26.32
C ASP A 598 -13.65 3.11 27.54
N ALA A 599 -14.43 2.06 27.28
CA ALA A 599 -15.06 1.26 28.31
C ALA A 599 -14.15 0.10 28.73
N SER A 600 -14.25 -0.32 29.98
CA SER A 600 -13.60 -1.55 30.45
C SER A 600 -14.47 -2.34 31.41
N ASP A 601 -14.20 -3.64 31.52
CA ASP A 601 -14.81 -4.54 32.51
C ASP A 601 -16.35 -4.62 32.41
N TYR A 602 -16.88 -4.63 31.19
CA TYR A 602 -18.32 -4.66 30.94
C TYR A 602 -18.76 -5.93 30.20
N THR A 603 -20.00 -6.38 30.44
CA THR A 603 -20.58 -7.51 29.70
C THR A 603 -21.87 -7.12 28.99
N VAL A 604 -21.88 -7.33 27.67
CA VAL A 604 -23.02 -7.10 26.79
C VAL A 604 -23.83 -8.38 26.64
N ARG A 605 -25.12 -8.35 27.04
CA ARG A 605 -26.06 -9.49 26.99
C ARG A 605 -27.41 -9.21 26.32
N ASP A 606 -27.65 -7.98 25.89
CA ASP A 606 -28.83 -7.60 25.13
C ASP A 606 -28.46 -6.49 24.14
N ALA A 607 -28.41 -6.83 22.86
CA ALA A 607 -28.14 -5.90 21.77
C ALA A 607 -28.70 -6.44 20.45
N GLY A 608 -29.05 -5.53 19.54
CA GLY A 608 -29.30 -5.83 18.13
C GLY A 608 -28.05 -5.64 17.25
N GLN A 609 -27.08 -4.87 17.74
CA GLN A 609 -25.75 -4.65 17.16
C GLN A 609 -24.79 -4.22 18.28
N VAL A 610 -23.51 -4.59 18.17
CA VAL A 610 -22.47 -4.20 19.13
C VAL A 610 -21.30 -3.53 18.42
N ILE A 611 -20.90 -2.35 18.89
CA ILE A 611 -19.74 -1.60 18.40
C ILE A 611 -18.91 -1.18 19.61
N LEU A 612 -17.65 -1.61 19.64
CA LEU A 612 -16.68 -1.32 20.71
C LEU A 612 -15.54 -0.49 20.13
N VAL A 613 -15.27 0.65 20.74
CA VAL A 613 -14.27 1.62 20.29
C VAL A 613 -13.31 1.89 21.43
N ASN A 614 -12.03 1.59 21.25
CA ASN A 614 -10.99 1.79 22.26
C ASN A 614 -11.33 1.15 23.62
N CYS A 615 -11.94 -0.04 23.59
CA CYS A 615 -12.41 -0.71 24.81
C CYS A 615 -11.42 -1.79 25.26
N ASN A 616 -11.46 -2.15 26.55
CA ASN A 616 -10.60 -3.18 27.11
C ASN A 616 -11.39 -4.18 27.97
N ASN A 617 -11.12 -5.47 27.86
CA ASN A 617 -11.76 -6.51 28.67
C ASN A 617 -13.31 -6.47 28.65
N ILE A 618 -13.91 -6.25 27.48
CA ILE A 618 -15.35 -6.36 27.27
C ILE A 618 -15.72 -7.79 26.95
N THR A 619 -16.84 -8.28 27.48
CA THR A 619 -17.41 -9.57 27.08
C THR A 619 -18.72 -9.36 26.32
N VAL A 620 -18.80 -9.85 25.09
CA VAL A 620 -20.01 -9.86 24.26
C VAL A 620 -20.48 -11.30 24.17
N GLU A 621 -21.59 -11.64 24.83
CA GLU A 621 -22.01 -13.04 24.94
C GLU A 621 -23.50 -13.31 24.76
N GLY A 622 -23.80 -14.44 24.09
CA GLY A 622 -25.14 -15.00 24.02
C GLY A 622 -26.15 -14.19 23.20
N LEU A 623 -25.69 -13.36 22.27
CA LEU A 623 -26.53 -12.49 21.46
C LEU A 623 -27.03 -13.17 20.18
N ASP A 624 -28.20 -12.74 19.70
CA ASP A 624 -28.70 -13.01 18.36
C ASP A 624 -28.72 -11.67 17.60
N LEU A 625 -27.74 -11.53 16.69
CA LEU A 625 -27.40 -10.36 15.91
C LEU A 625 -27.62 -10.70 14.44
N SER A 626 -28.89 -10.73 14.05
CA SER A 626 -29.27 -11.14 12.69
C SER A 626 -29.95 -10.03 11.92
N ASN A 627 -29.73 -10.01 10.60
CA ASN A 627 -30.24 -9.00 9.69
C ASN A 627 -29.76 -7.59 10.09
N THR A 628 -28.47 -7.38 10.25
CA THR A 628 -27.87 -6.04 10.41
C THR A 628 -26.92 -5.75 9.26
N SER A 629 -26.27 -4.59 9.27
CA SER A 629 -25.17 -4.30 8.33
C SER A 629 -23.89 -4.96 8.79
N VAL A 630 -23.54 -4.78 10.08
CA VAL A 630 -22.45 -5.47 10.77
C VAL A 630 -22.98 -5.94 12.12
N GLY A 631 -22.74 -7.19 12.50
CA GLY A 631 -23.17 -7.76 13.78
C GLY A 631 -22.40 -7.20 14.96
N ILE A 632 -21.07 -7.38 14.90
CA ILE A 632 -20.12 -7.01 15.96
C ILE A 632 -18.93 -6.30 15.35
N GLU A 633 -18.61 -5.11 15.84
CA GLU A 633 -17.46 -4.31 15.42
C GLU A 633 -16.56 -4.00 16.61
N LEU A 634 -15.28 -4.35 16.51
CA LEU A 634 -14.22 -4.04 17.47
C LEU A 634 -13.21 -3.14 16.78
N TRP A 635 -13.02 -1.94 17.32
CA TRP A 635 -12.01 -0.99 16.87
C TRP A 635 -11.11 -0.60 18.04
N LYS A 636 -9.80 -0.73 17.89
CA LYS A 636 -8.83 -0.49 18.98
C LYS A 636 -9.18 -1.19 20.29
N THR A 637 -9.82 -2.35 20.18
CA THR A 637 -10.34 -3.06 21.34
C THR A 637 -9.43 -4.21 21.68
N GLU A 638 -9.03 -4.30 22.95
CA GLU A 638 -8.09 -5.31 23.44
C GLU A 638 -8.69 -6.15 24.58
N ASP A 639 -8.08 -7.32 24.80
CA ASP A 639 -8.41 -8.28 25.86
C ASP A 639 -9.91 -8.66 25.98
N SER A 640 -10.66 -8.48 24.90
CA SER A 640 -12.12 -8.64 24.89
C SER A 640 -12.53 -10.01 24.35
N LYS A 641 -13.77 -10.40 24.64
CA LYS A 641 -14.29 -11.75 24.35
C LYS A 641 -15.61 -11.68 23.61
N VAL A 642 -15.66 -12.30 22.43
CA VAL A 642 -16.88 -12.49 21.64
C VAL A 642 -17.27 -13.96 21.73
N LEU A 643 -18.26 -14.27 22.57
CA LEU A 643 -18.57 -15.63 22.99
C LEU A 643 -20.00 -16.05 22.68
N ASN A 644 -20.19 -17.21 22.05
CA ASN A 644 -21.49 -17.87 21.94
C ASN A 644 -22.60 -17.00 21.30
N ASN A 645 -22.24 -16.12 20.36
CA ASN A 645 -23.20 -15.28 19.64
C ASN A 645 -23.66 -15.95 18.34
N THR A 646 -24.87 -15.64 17.89
CA THR A 646 -25.33 -15.94 16.53
C THR A 646 -25.32 -14.66 15.72
N VAL A 647 -24.56 -14.64 14.62
CA VAL A 647 -24.44 -13.51 13.70
C VAL A 647 -24.85 -13.98 12.31
N SER A 648 -25.96 -13.47 11.76
CA SER A 648 -26.48 -14.06 10.52
C SER A 648 -27.37 -13.19 9.64
N ASN A 649 -27.29 -13.42 8.33
CA ASN A 649 -28.01 -12.69 7.29
C ASN A 649 -27.67 -11.17 7.30
N ASP A 650 -26.44 -10.84 7.64
CA ASP A 650 -25.96 -9.47 7.62
C ASP A 650 -25.56 -9.05 6.20
N SER A 651 -25.80 -7.79 5.87
CA SER A 651 -25.64 -7.24 4.53
C SER A 651 -24.19 -6.86 4.19
N ASN A 652 -23.29 -6.85 5.18
CA ASN A 652 -21.85 -6.65 5.04
C ASN A 652 -21.11 -7.68 5.95
N THR A 653 -19.87 -7.39 6.34
CA THR A 653 -19.08 -8.28 7.19
C THR A 653 -19.71 -8.46 8.57
N SER A 654 -19.72 -9.71 9.03
CA SER A 654 -20.48 -10.11 10.22
C SER A 654 -19.79 -9.72 11.53
N ILE A 655 -18.49 -10.02 11.64
CA ILE A 655 -17.63 -9.66 12.76
C ILE A 655 -16.40 -8.94 12.20
N ILE A 656 -16.16 -7.70 12.65
CA ILE A 656 -15.03 -6.87 12.22
C ILE A 656 -14.10 -6.61 13.40
N LEU A 657 -12.81 -6.85 13.20
CA LEU A 657 -11.74 -6.44 14.09
C LEU A 657 -10.80 -5.51 13.31
N SER A 658 -10.65 -4.28 13.80
CA SER A 658 -9.74 -3.29 13.21
C SER A 658 -8.85 -2.70 14.29
N ASP A 659 -7.53 -2.74 14.09
CA ASP A 659 -6.53 -2.34 15.09
C ASP A 659 -6.80 -2.98 16.47
N SER A 660 -7.35 -4.20 16.49
CA SER A 660 -7.90 -4.84 17.68
C SER A 660 -7.18 -6.15 17.92
N SER A 661 -6.37 -6.20 18.98
CA SER A 661 -5.48 -7.33 19.26
C SER A 661 -5.83 -8.01 20.58
N ASN A 662 -5.35 -9.24 20.78
CA ASN A 662 -5.50 -10.00 22.03
C ASN A 662 -6.95 -10.38 22.40
N ASN A 663 -7.87 -10.38 21.43
CA ASN A 663 -9.26 -10.75 21.68
C ASN A 663 -9.50 -12.26 21.52
N THR A 664 -10.53 -12.78 22.18
CA THR A 664 -10.98 -14.17 22.02
C THR A 664 -12.33 -14.23 21.32
N ILE A 665 -12.40 -14.92 20.19
CA ILE A 665 -13.62 -15.15 19.41
C ILE A 665 -13.91 -16.65 19.41
N LYS A 666 -14.92 -17.06 20.18
CA LYS A 666 -15.18 -18.47 20.46
C LYS A 666 -16.66 -18.81 20.59
N GLY A 667 -17.07 -19.94 20.01
CA GLY A 667 -18.42 -20.48 20.17
C GLY A 667 -19.47 -19.75 19.32
N ASN A 668 -19.05 -18.89 18.39
CA ASN A 668 -19.98 -18.09 17.61
C ASN A 668 -20.51 -18.86 16.40
N ASN A 669 -21.76 -18.60 16.03
CA ASN A 669 -22.41 -19.14 14.86
C ASN A 669 -22.62 -18.03 13.82
N VAL A 670 -21.69 -17.94 12.86
CA VAL A 670 -21.61 -16.90 11.83
C VAL A 670 -22.06 -17.48 10.50
N ARG A 671 -23.23 -17.05 9.99
CA ARG A 671 -23.83 -17.72 8.83
C ARG A 671 -24.68 -16.86 7.89
N ASN A 672 -24.67 -17.22 6.61
CA ASN A 672 -25.49 -16.63 5.56
C ASN A 672 -25.29 -15.12 5.36
N ASN A 673 -24.08 -14.60 5.58
CA ASN A 673 -23.77 -13.18 5.43
C ASN A 673 -23.27 -12.88 4.01
N SER A 674 -23.59 -11.70 3.47
CA SER A 674 -23.33 -11.39 2.06
C SER A 674 -21.90 -10.94 1.74
N ASN A 675 -21.06 -10.76 2.75
CA ASN A 675 -19.61 -10.56 2.60
C ASN A 675 -18.84 -11.53 3.51
N ASP A 676 -17.84 -11.07 4.26
CA ASP A 676 -17.00 -11.92 5.10
C ASP A 676 -17.75 -12.42 6.36
N GLY A 677 -17.48 -13.67 6.74
CA GLY A 677 -17.82 -14.17 8.06
C GLY A 677 -17.09 -13.39 9.14
N ILE A 678 -15.78 -13.18 8.98
CA ILE A 678 -14.96 -12.38 9.87
C ILE A 678 -13.90 -11.62 9.06
N HIS A 679 -13.74 -10.33 9.33
CA HIS A 679 -12.69 -9.49 8.73
C HIS A 679 -11.75 -8.98 9.82
N LEU A 680 -10.45 -9.08 9.56
CA LEU A 680 -9.39 -8.61 10.45
C LEU A 680 -8.45 -7.66 9.69
N SER A 681 -8.32 -6.43 10.16
CA SER A 681 -7.40 -5.43 9.60
C SER A 681 -6.46 -4.92 10.71
N ASP A 682 -5.15 -5.05 10.53
CA ASP A 682 -4.14 -4.64 11.52
C ASP A 682 -4.43 -5.21 12.93
N SER A 683 -5.01 -6.41 12.99
CA SER A 683 -5.60 -7.00 14.19
C SER A 683 -4.98 -8.36 14.45
N SER A 684 -3.96 -8.39 15.30
CA SER A 684 -3.11 -9.56 15.52
C SER A 684 -3.28 -10.16 16.92
N ASN A 685 -2.78 -11.38 17.11
CA ASN A 685 -2.86 -12.12 18.38
C ASN A 685 -4.29 -12.38 18.87
N ASN A 686 -5.29 -12.33 17.98
CA ASN A 686 -6.64 -12.77 18.32
C ASN A 686 -6.72 -14.30 18.27
N SER A 687 -7.45 -14.89 19.23
CA SER A 687 -7.68 -16.34 19.29
C SER A 687 -9.08 -16.67 18.81
N ILE A 688 -9.17 -17.25 17.62
CA ILE A 688 -10.40 -17.50 16.86
C ILE A 688 -10.56 -19.01 16.67
N TYR A 689 -11.38 -19.65 17.50
CA TYR A 689 -11.52 -21.11 17.48
C TYR A 689 -12.89 -21.56 17.98
N ILE A 690 -13.35 -22.74 17.54
CA ILE A 690 -14.67 -23.30 17.86
C ILE A 690 -15.78 -22.32 17.43
N ASN A 691 -15.69 -21.80 16.22
CA ASN A 691 -16.76 -21.03 15.60
C ASN A 691 -17.30 -21.79 14.38
N ASN A 692 -18.54 -21.50 14.01
CA ASN A 692 -19.15 -21.97 12.77
C ASN A 692 -19.15 -20.83 11.75
N PHE A 693 -18.55 -21.03 10.58
CA PHE A 693 -18.62 -20.14 9.42
C PHE A 693 -19.36 -20.86 8.28
N ILE A 694 -20.61 -20.48 8.04
CA ILE A 694 -21.53 -21.25 7.18
C ILE A 694 -22.17 -20.37 6.11
N ASN A 695 -21.93 -20.69 4.83
CA ASN A 695 -22.54 -20.01 3.68
C ASN A 695 -22.38 -18.48 3.69
N ASN A 696 -21.22 -17.98 4.13
CA ASN A 696 -20.84 -16.59 3.88
C ASN A 696 -20.26 -16.48 2.45
N THR A 697 -20.21 -15.28 1.86
CA THR A 697 -19.55 -15.09 0.55
C THR A 697 -18.10 -15.50 0.64
N ASP A 698 -17.39 -14.96 1.63
CA ASP A 698 -16.08 -15.39 2.07
C ASP A 698 -16.14 -15.74 3.56
N SER A 699 -15.51 -16.84 3.95
CA SER A 699 -15.55 -17.27 5.35
C SER A 699 -14.71 -16.35 6.26
N VAL A 700 -13.63 -15.79 5.72
CA VAL A 700 -12.63 -15.00 6.44
C VAL A 700 -11.86 -14.11 5.45
N ASP A 701 -11.57 -12.88 5.87
CA ASP A 701 -10.59 -11.99 5.25
C ASP A 701 -9.63 -11.45 6.33
N SER A 702 -8.32 -11.53 6.09
CA SER A 702 -7.26 -11.22 7.06
C SER A 702 -6.16 -10.37 6.41
N TYR A 703 -6.23 -9.06 6.64
CA TYR A 703 -5.29 -8.09 6.09
C TYR A 703 -4.34 -7.55 7.17
N ALA A 704 -3.05 -7.51 6.87
CA ALA A 704 -1.99 -7.04 7.78
C ALA A 704 -2.10 -7.61 9.22
N SER A 705 -2.61 -8.83 9.34
CA SER A 705 -2.98 -9.45 10.61
C SER A 705 -2.31 -10.83 10.75
N THR A 706 -2.05 -11.26 11.99
CA THR A 706 -1.58 -12.63 12.29
C THR A 706 -2.27 -13.12 13.55
N ASN A 707 -3.07 -14.17 13.42
CA ASN A 707 -4.01 -14.65 14.42
C ASN A 707 -3.89 -16.16 14.64
N ILE A 708 -4.54 -16.63 15.71
CA ILE A 708 -4.53 -18.03 16.11
C ILE A 708 -5.89 -18.64 15.78
N TRP A 709 -5.91 -19.57 14.82
CA TRP A 709 -7.15 -20.15 14.26
C TRP A 709 -7.57 -21.48 14.89
N ASN A 710 -6.90 -21.90 15.96
CA ASN A 710 -7.23 -23.09 16.73
C ASN A 710 -7.12 -22.83 18.23
N SER A 711 -7.66 -23.76 19.03
CA SER A 711 -7.58 -23.66 20.48
C SER A 711 -6.11 -23.56 20.93
N PRO A 712 -5.78 -22.74 21.94
CA PRO A 712 -4.40 -22.59 22.42
C PRO A 712 -3.90 -23.80 23.22
N LYS A 713 -4.80 -24.73 23.56
CA LYS A 713 -4.53 -25.97 24.28
C LYS A 713 -5.39 -27.09 23.70
N GLU A 714 -4.98 -28.35 23.89
CA GLU A 714 -5.83 -29.49 23.61
C GLU A 714 -7.10 -29.45 24.46
N ILE A 715 -8.22 -29.74 23.84
CA ILE A 715 -9.54 -29.81 24.46
C ILE A 715 -9.97 -31.27 24.44
N THR A 716 -10.50 -31.75 25.56
CA THR A 716 -11.17 -33.06 25.60
C THR A 716 -12.58 -32.90 25.07
N TYR A 717 -12.94 -33.66 24.04
CA TYR A 717 -14.19 -33.47 23.30
C TYR A 717 -14.80 -34.83 22.93
N THR A 718 -16.12 -34.87 22.73
CA THR A 718 -16.85 -36.10 22.37
C THR A 718 -17.38 -35.96 20.96
N TYR A 719 -16.94 -36.83 20.05
CA TYR A 719 -17.38 -36.87 18.66
C TYR A 719 -17.95 -38.25 18.34
N VAL A 720 -19.19 -38.31 17.85
CA VAL A 720 -19.93 -39.55 17.55
C VAL A 720 -19.87 -40.56 18.72
N GLY A 721 -20.02 -40.06 19.95
CA GLY A 721 -20.07 -40.86 21.18
C GLY A 721 -18.72 -41.39 21.68
N THR A 722 -17.59 -41.01 21.07
CA THR A 722 -16.24 -41.36 21.53
C THR A 722 -15.50 -40.12 21.98
N THR A 723 -14.75 -40.22 23.08
CA THR A 723 -13.96 -39.10 23.65
C THR A 723 -12.56 -39.07 23.06
N TYR A 724 -12.12 -37.89 22.65
CA TYR A 724 -10.80 -37.59 22.10
C TYR A 724 -10.18 -36.40 22.85
N ALA A 725 -8.88 -36.21 22.70
CA ALA A 725 -8.17 -35.00 23.11
C ALA A 725 -7.35 -34.51 21.91
N SER A 726 -7.56 -33.25 21.52
CA SER A 726 -6.82 -32.62 20.42
C SER A 726 -7.04 -31.10 20.44
N TYR A 727 -6.29 -30.37 19.63
CA TYR A 727 -6.61 -28.98 19.32
C TYR A 727 -7.86 -28.90 18.45
N LEU A 728 -8.68 -27.85 18.62
CA LEU A 728 -9.90 -27.64 17.85
C LEU A 728 -9.84 -26.30 17.13
N GLY A 729 -10.00 -26.34 15.80
CA GLY A 729 -10.12 -25.18 14.93
C GLY A 729 -11.55 -24.68 14.82
N ASN A 730 -11.89 -24.13 13.66
CA ASN A 730 -13.22 -23.66 13.31
C ASN A 730 -13.89 -24.62 12.32
N TYR A 731 -15.22 -24.52 12.21
CA TYR A 731 -15.97 -25.19 11.16
C TYR A 731 -16.16 -24.26 9.97
N TRP A 732 -15.70 -24.70 8.80
CA TRP A 732 -15.78 -23.97 7.53
C TRP A 732 -16.67 -24.75 6.55
N ALA A 733 -17.80 -24.19 6.12
CA ALA A 733 -18.75 -24.91 5.26
C ALA A 733 -18.19 -25.26 3.86
N ASP A 734 -17.22 -24.49 3.40
CA ASP A 734 -16.50 -24.67 2.13
C ASP A 734 -15.34 -25.66 2.24
N TYR A 735 -14.87 -26.05 3.44
CA TYR A 735 -13.79 -27.01 3.62
C TYR A 735 -14.11 -28.40 3.02
N LYS A 736 -13.19 -28.91 2.19
CA LYS A 736 -13.32 -30.19 1.46
C LYS A 736 -12.28 -31.25 1.87
N GLY A 737 -11.56 -31.02 2.96
CA GLY A 737 -10.52 -31.94 3.44
C GLY A 737 -11.06 -33.28 3.94
N ARG A 738 -10.15 -34.22 4.22
CA ARG A 738 -10.50 -35.53 4.79
C ARG A 738 -10.36 -35.50 6.30
N ALA A 739 -11.19 -36.27 6.98
CA ALA A 739 -11.15 -36.39 8.43
C ALA A 739 -10.41 -37.64 8.89
N ASP A 740 -9.83 -37.57 10.08
CA ASP A 740 -9.57 -38.76 10.90
C ASP A 740 -10.83 -39.19 11.65
N ALA A 741 -10.82 -40.37 12.29
CA ALA A 741 -11.96 -40.89 13.05
C ALA A 741 -12.37 -39.99 14.24
N ASN A 742 -11.52 -39.05 14.63
CA ASN A 742 -11.74 -38.08 15.71
C ASN A 742 -12.53 -36.84 15.25
N GLY A 743 -12.92 -36.74 13.97
CA GLY A 743 -13.72 -35.62 13.46
C GLY A 743 -12.93 -34.34 13.15
N ILE A 744 -11.60 -34.37 13.18
CA ILE A 744 -10.75 -33.22 12.79
C ILE A 744 -10.20 -33.46 11.38
N GLY A 745 -10.17 -32.41 10.56
CA GLY A 745 -9.60 -32.43 9.22
C GLY A 745 -8.08 -32.57 9.25
N ASN A 746 -7.53 -33.39 8.33
CA ASN A 746 -6.10 -33.68 8.26
C ASN A 746 -5.33 -32.75 7.31
N THR A 747 -6.03 -31.84 6.64
CA THR A 747 -5.45 -30.82 5.76
C THR A 747 -5.79 -29.45 6.35
N PRO A 748 -4.81 -28.58 6.62
CA PRO A 748 -5.10 -27.22 7.10
C PRO A 748 -6.03 -26.45 6.16
N TYR A 749 -6.88 -25.60 6.72
CA TYR A 749 -7.65 -24.62 5.96
C TYR A 749 -6.83 -23.34 5.84
N SER A 750 -6.48 -22.95 4.62
CA SER A 750 -5.68 -21.74 4.36
C SER A 750 -6.52 -20.49 4.62
N ILE A 751 -6.01 -19.56 5.43
CA ILE A 751 -6.62 -18.25 5.67
C ILE A 751 -5.97 -17.22 4.75
N ASP A 752 -4.64 -17.17 4.73
CA ASP A 752 -3.85 -16.32 3.84
C ASP A 752 -2.69 -17.14 3.24
N SER A 753 -2.76 -17.38 1.93
CA SER A 753 -1.77 -18.19 1.21
C SER A 753 -0.39 -17.53 1.10
N GLU A 754 -0.29 -16.22 1.27
CA GLU A 754 0.97 -15.48 1.19
C GLU A 754 1.70 -15.46 2.54
N LYS A 755 0.97 -15.56 3.67
CA LYS A 755 1.52 -15.48 5.04
C LYS A 755 1.61 -16.81 5.79
N GLU A 756 1.29 -17.93 5.13
CA GLU A 756 1.21 -19.28 5.73
C GLU A 756 0.21 -19.38 6.91
N GLU A 757 -0.73 -18.45 7.02
CA GLU A 757 -1.75 -18.44 8.08
C GLU A 757 -2.83 -19.47 7.77
N CYS A 758 -3.04 -20.43 8.67
CA CYS A 758 -4.01 -21.50 8.45
C CYS A 758 -4.67 -21.97 9.76
N ASP A 759 -5.91 -22.42 9.65
CA ASP A 759 -6.52 -23.29 10.65
C ASP A 759 -5.98 -24.70 10.46
N LEU A 760 -5.09 -25.12 11.37
CA LEU A 760 -4.46 -26.43 11.35
C LEU A 760 -5.38 -27.58 11.78
N TYR A 761 -6.52 -27.28 12.42
CA TYR A 761 -7.42 -28.26 13.02
C TYR A 761 -8.88 -28.03 12.61
N PRO A 762 -9.20 -27.90 11.30
CA PRO A 762 -10.54 -27.56 10.85
C PRO A 762 -11.52 -28.64 11.26
N LEU A 763 -12.68 -28.22 11.77
CA LEU A 763 -13.74 -29.13 12.19
C LEU A 763 -14.49 -29.65 10.96
N MET A 764 -14.90 -30.91 11.01
CA MET A 764 -15.60 -31.59 9.91
C MET A 764 -17.11 -31.40 9.95
N THR A 765 -17.63 -31.05 11.13
CA THR A 765 -19.04 -30.72 11.35
C THR A 765 -19.13 -29.48 12.25
N PRO A 766 -20.30 -28.83 12.36
CA PRO A 766 -20.49 -27.71 13.28
C PRO A 766 -20.05 -28.06 14.71
N PHE A 767 -19.46 -27.09 15.42
CA PHE A 767 -18.75 -27.32 16.69
C PHE A 767 -19.64 -27.93 17.79
N GLU A 768 -20.96 -27.77 17.70
CA GLU A 768 -21.95 -28.36 18.60
C GLU A 768 -21.87 -29.90 18.65
N ASN A 769 -21.29 -30.54 17.61
CA ASN A 769 -21.13 -31.99 17.52
C ASN A 769 -19.87 -32.52 18.24
N TYR A 770 -19.04 -31.65 18.81
CA TYR A 770 -17.79 -32.02 19.48
C TYR A 770 -17.95 -32.00 21.01
N ILE A 771 -19.09 -31.61 21.56
CA ILE A 771 -19.26 -31.35 23.00
C ILE A 771 -20.46 -32.13 23.57
N SER A 772 -20.27 -32.86 24.67
CA SER A 772 -21.38 -33.41 25.46
C SER A 772 -21.83 -32.42 26.54
N SER A 773 -23.13 -32.20 26.62
CA SER A 773 -23.80 -31.32 27.59
C SER A 773 -23.47 -31.67 29.05
N GLU A 774 -22.72 -30.82 29.76
CA GLU A 774 -22.97 -30.34 31.14
C GLU A 774 -21.77 -29.52 31.71
N SER A 775 -22.07 -28.27 32.08
CA SER A 775 -21.45 -27.39 33.10
C SER A 775 -20.05 -26.75 32.93
N ASP A 776 -20.09 -25.42 33.06
CA ASP A 776 -19.13 -24.45 33.63
C ASP A 776 -17.81 -24.08 32.91
N THR A 777 -17.87 -22.91 32.27
CA THR A 777 -17.14 -21.67 32.63
C THR A 777 -15.73 -21.79 33.26
N GLY A 778 -14.73 -21.27 32.54
CA GLY A 778 -13.63 -20.50 33.15
C GLY A 778 -12.19 -21.03 33.01
N VAL A 779 -11.32 -20.15 32.47
CA VAL A 779 -9.88 -19.94 32.79
C VAL A 779 -8.77 -20.59 31.91
N ALA A 780 -8.13 -19.71 31.12
CA ALA A 780 -6.71 -19.46 30.81
C ALA A 780 -5.77 -20.51 30.14
N ALA A 781 -5.11 -20.07 29.05
CA ALA A 781 -4.01 -20.79 28.41
C ALA A 781 -2.62 -20.14 28.48
N THR A 782 -2.49 -18.82 28.60
CA THR A 782 -1.19 -18.12 28.78
C THR A 782 -0.54 -18.34 30.14
N ALA A 783 -1.30 -18.79 31.14
CA ALA A 783 -0.77 -19.08 32.47
C ALA A 783 0.33 -20.15 32.50
N ASN A 784 0.56 -20.97 31.46
CA ASN A 784 1.43 -22.15 31.59
C ASN A 784 2.93 -21.81 31.66
N MET A 785 3.48 -21.02 30.74
CA MET A 785 4.94 -20.76 30.70
C MET A 785 5.40 -19.81 31.81
N GLU A 786 4.61 -18.79 32.13
CA GLU A 786 4.85 -17.96 33.31
C GLU A 786 4.74 -18.76 34.60
N THR A 787 3.80 -19.71 34.67
CA THR A 787 3.71 -20.64 35.81
C THR A 787 4.90 -21.59 35.84
N ILE A 788 5.38 -22.11 34.70
CA ILE A 788 6.57 -22.98 34.63
C ILE A 788 7.82 -22.19 35.02
N ALA A 789 7.97 -20.94 34.56
CA ALA A 789 9.07 -20.04 34.90
C ALA A 789 9.06 -19.67 36.40
N LYS A 790 7.88 -19.31 36.93
CA LYS A 790 7.67 -19.05 38.36
C LYS A 790 7.95 -20.29 39.20
N THR A 791 7.46 -21.45 38.76
CA THR A 791 7.66 -22.75 39.41
C THR A 791 9.14 -23.11 39.38
N PHE A 792 9.83 -22.89 38.26
CA PHE A 792 11.25 -23.13 38.12
C PHE A 792 12.06 -22.32 39.14
N VAL A 793 11.83 -21.00 39.23
CA VAL A 793 12.49 -20.14 40.24
C VAL A 793 12.11 -20.56 41.67
N THR A 794 10.84 -20.90 41.92
CA THR A 794 10.39 -21.38 43.24
C THR A 794 11.11 -22.66 43.65
N LEU A 795 11.27 -23.62 42.74
CA LEU A 795 12.01 -24.87 42.99
C LEU A 795 13.49 -24.62 43.30
N LEU A 796 14.12 -23.60 42.70
CA LEU A 796 15.48 -23.19 43.07
C LEU A 796 15.54 -22.69 44.52
N THR A 797 14.54 -21.91 44.96
CA THR A 797 14.46 -21.38 46.33
C THR A 797 14.24 -22.48 47.37
N GLU A 798 13.50 -23.53 47.01
CA GLU A 798 13.22 -24.69 47.87
C GLU A 798 14.36 -25.71 47.90
N SER A 799 15.46 -25.44 47.19
CA SER A 799 16.59 -26.37 47.00
C SER A 799 16.20 -27.69 46.29
N GLU A 800 15.11 -27.68 45.54
CA GLU A 800 14.55 -28.82 44.80
C GLU A 800 15.13 -28.90 43.38
N PHE A 801 16.46 -28.87 43.26
CA PHE A 801 17.18 -28.71 41.99
C PHE A 801 16.94 -29.84 40.99
N GLU A 802 16.65 -31.06 41.45
CA GLU A 802 16.31 -32.19 40.59
C GLU A 802 14.95 -31.99 39.89
N LYS A 803 13.99 -31.35 40.59
CA LYS A 803 12.68 -31.02 40.02
C LYS A 803 12.78 -29.81 39.09
N ALA A 804 13.60 -28.82 39.43
CA ALA A 804 13.88 -27.68 38.56
C ALA A 804 14.57 -28.13 37.25
N HIS A 805 15.56 -29.03 37.35
CA HIS A 805 16.27 -29.58 36.21
C HIS A 805 15.37 -30.38 35.27
N ALA A 806 14.34 -31.08 35.76
CA ALA A 806 13.37 -31.80 34.94
C ALA A 806 12.52 -30.89 34.02
N LEU A 807 12.53 -29.57 34.24
CA LEU A 807 11.88 -28.57 33.39
C LEU A 807 12.77 -28.15 32.19
N PHE A 808 14.04 -28.51 32.18
CA PHE A 808 14.95 -28.27 31.06
C PHE A 808 14.61 -29.15 29.87
N ASN A 809 14.89 -28.64 28.68
CA ASN A 809 14.95 -29.47 27.48
C ASN A 809 16.23 -30.31 27.50
N LYS A 810 16.37 -31.23 26.53
CA LYS A 810 17.48 -32.18 26.52
C LYS A 810 18.85 -31.48 26.49
N ASP A 811 19.01 -30.48 25.63
CA ASP A 811 20.29 -29.80 25.43
C ASP A 811 20.68 -28.95 26.65
N MET A 812 19.70 -28.27 27.26
CA MET A 812 19.90 -27.50 28.49
C MET A 812 20.17 -28.42 29.70
N ALA A 813 19.51 -29.58 29.76
CA ALA A 813 19.73 -30.58 30.80
C ALA A 813 21.16 -31.16 30.76
N GLU A 814 21.74 -31.33 29.57
CA GLU A 814 23.13 -31.74 29.37
C GLU A 814 24.12 -30.59 29.67
N ALA A 815 23.82 -29.35 29.25
CA ALA A 815 24.69 -28.19 29.42
C ALA A 815 24.76 -27.65 30.87
N VAL A 816 23.69 -27.84 31.63
CA VAL A 816 23.56 -27.45 33.04
C VAL A 816 23.07 -28.63 33.88
N PRO A 817 23.97 -29.56 34.27
CA PRO A 817 23.61 -30.64 35.18
C PRO A 817 23.23 -30.10 36.57
N VAL A 818 22.48 -30.89 37.35
CA VAL A 818 21.88 -30.45 38.63
C VAL A 818 22.89 -29.85 39.60
N ASN A 819 24.10 -30.42 39.70
CA ASN A 819 25.17 -29.89 40.55
C ASN A 819 25.64 -28.48 40.13
N LYS A 820 25.62 -28.17 38.83
CA LYS A 820 25.95 -26.86 38.28
C LYS A 820 24.81 -25.87 38.51
N LEU A 821 23.55 -26.29 38.35
CA LEU A 821 22.37 -25.46 38.67
C LEU A 821 22.35 -25.04 40.15
N ASN A 822 22.63 -26.00 41.04
CA ASN A 822 22.77 -25.76 42.48
C ASN A 822 23.91 -24.78 42.81
N ALA A 823 25.09 -24.96 42.21
CA ALA A 823 26.22 -24.06 42.41
C ALA A 823 25.92 -22.63 41.91
N THR A 824 25.25 -22.48 40.76
CA THR A 824 24.86 -21.18 40.21
C THR A 824 23.89 -20.44 41.13
N TRP A 825 22.85 -21.12 41.61
CA TRP A 825 21.86 -20.49 42.49
C TRP A 825 22.46 -20.06 43.84
N ASN A 826 23.28 -20.90 44.47
CA ASN A 826 23.96 -20.50 45.71
C ASN A 826 24.98 -19.38 45.50
N GLY A 827 25.66 -19.33 44.35
CA GLY A 827 26.53 -18.23 43.99
C GLY A 827 25.78 -16.88 43.92
N LEU A 828 24.55 -16.88 43.39
CA LEU A 828 23.69 -15.70 43.39
C LEU A 828 23.31 -15.27 44.80
N ILE A 829 23.01 -16.22 45.70
CA ILE A 829 22.69 -15.93 47.11
C ILE A 829 23.92 -15.34 47.84
N ASP A 830 25.12 -15.89 47.62
CA ASP A 830 26.36 -15.37 48.22
C ASP A 830 26.65 -13.94 47.75
N GLN A 831 26.43 -13.67 46.45
CA GLN A 831 26.71 -12.38 45.84
C GLN A 831 25.65 -11.32 46.21
N TYR A 832 24.38 -11.61 45.95
CA TYR A 832 23.25 -10.66 46.04
C TYR A 832 22.42 -10.80 47.32
N GLY A 833 22.82 -11.69 48.23
CA GLY A 833 22.16 -11.92 49.52
C GLY A 833 20.94 -12.85 49.41
N ALA A 834 20.19 -13.01 50.50
CA ALA A 834 19.09 -13.98 50.53
C ALA A 834 17.98 -13.60 49.54
N PHE A 835 17.41 -14.59 48.84
CA PHE A 835 16.19 -14.42 48.05
C PHE A 835 15.01 -14.13 48.98
N THR A 836 14.20 -13.14 48.63
CA THR A 836 13.09 -12.64 49.48
C THR A 836 11.73 -12.71 48.80
N GLY A 837 11.65 -12.84 47.47
CA GLY A 837 10.39 -13.01 46.76
C GLY A 837 10.51 -12.88 45.24
N ILE A 838 9.40 -13.11 44.54
CA ILE A 838 9.22 -12.77 43.12
C ILE A 838 8.35 -11.52 43.08
N GLU A 839 8.85 -10.44 42.46
CA GLU A 839 8.16 -9.14 42.41
C GLU A 839 7.21 -9.05 41.21
N ASN A 840 7.69 -9.46 40.03
CA ASN A 840 6.98 -9.32 38.77
C ASN A 840 7.34 -10.47 37.81
N ILE A 841 6.48 -10.76 36.83
CA ILE A 841 6.71 -11.69 35.75
C ILE A 841 6.25 -11.03 34.45
N ARG A 842 7.09 -11.08 33.42
CA ARG A 842 6.77 -10.55 32.09
C ARG A 842 7.32 -11.44 31.00
N SER A 843 6.62 -11.54 29.88
CA SER A 843 7.07 -12.28 28.71
C SER A 843 7.52 -11.35 27.58
N ALA A 844 8.46 -11.80 26.76
CA ALA A 844 8.85 -11.13 25.52
C ALA A 844 9.21 -12.17 24.45
N LYS A 845 9.07 -11.79 23.18
CA LYS A 845 9.57 -12.56 22.03
C LYS A 845 10.91 -12.00 21.57
N GLU A 846 11.95 -12.82 21.61
CA GLU A 846 13.28 -12.44 21.14
C GLU A 846 13.80 -13.43 20.08
N LYS A 847 14.13 -12.93 18.89
CA LYS A 847 14.71 -13.73 17.77
C LYS A 847 13.97 -15.05 17.49
N GLY A 848 12.64 -15.03 17.58
CA GLY A 848 11.80 -16.20 17.32
C GLY A 848 11.65 -17.20 18.49
N TYR A 849 12.15 -16.87 19.69
CA TYR A 849 11.95 -17.68 20.90
C TYR A 849 11.06 -16.96 21.93
N GLU A 850 10.22 -17.74 22.61
CA GLU A 850 9.43 -17.26 23.76
C GLU A 850 10.30 -17.17 25.00
N THR A 851 10.30 -16.00 25.64
CA THR A 851 11.13 -15.73 26.81
C THR A 851 10.31 -15.15 27.94
N VAL A 852 10.43 -15.71 29.15
CA VAL A 852 9.81 -15.19 30.36
C VAL A 852 10.88 -14.64 31.29
N PHE A 853 10.70 -13.40 31.75
CA PHE A 853 11.51 -12.76 32.77
C PHE A 853 10.78 -12.84 34.10
N VAL A 854 11.38 -13.52 35.08
CA VAL A 854 10.87 -13.59 36.45
C VAL A 854 11.73 -12.69 37.33
N THR A 855 11.19 -11.55 37.73
CA THR A 855 11.87 -10.60 38.61
C THR A 855 12.01 -11.19 40.02
N CYS A 856 13.21 -11.62 40.35
CA CYS A 856 13.64 -12.16 41.63
C CYS A 856 14.15 -11.03 42.54
N ASN A 857 13.55 -10.89 43.72
CA ASN A 857 13.99 -9.96 44.75
C ASN A 857 15.02 -10.65 45.66
N PHE A 858 16.26 -10.16 45.65
CA PHE A 858 17.31 -10.54 46.59
C PHE A 858 17.55 -9.40 47.58
N SER A 859 17.97 -9.71 48.81
CA SER A 859 18.13 -8.72 49.89
C SER A 859 19.06 -7.53 49.58
N LYS A 860 19.85 -7.60 48.49
CA LYS A 860 20.69 -6.49 48.03
C LYS A 860 20.31 -5.92 46.65
N THR A 861 19.43 -6.55 45.86
CA THR A 861 19.04 -6.09 44.50
C THR A 861 17.88 -6.91 43.91
N PHE A 862 17.26 -6.43 42.84
CA PHE A 862 16.41 -7.24 41.96
C PHE A 862 17.21 -7.82 40.78
N LEU A 863 16.86 -9.04 40.35
CA LEU A 863 17.37 -9.68 39.13
C LEU A 863 16.21 -10.36 38.40
N ASP A 864 16.10 -10.20 37.09
CA ASP A 864 15.29 -11.09 36.26
C ASP A 864 15.97 -12.44 36.02
N ALA A 865 15.28 -13.52 36.31
CA ALA A 865 15.55 -14.80 35.69
C ALA A 865 14.90 -14.81 34.29
N LYS A 866 15.70 -14.57 33.25
CA LYS A 866 15.31 -14.71 31.84
C LYS A 866 15.34 -16.19 31.47
N ILE A 867 14.17 -16.76 31.24
CA ILE A 867 13.93 -18.18 30.97
C ILE A 867 13.40 -18.29 29.56
N VAL A 868 14.21 -18.88 28.68
CA VAL A 868 13.90 -19.07 27.26
C VAL A 868 13.31 -20.45 27.07
N PHE A 869 12.17 -20.53 26.40
CA PHE A 869 11.47 -21.77 26.12
C PHE A 869 11.69 -22.20 24.67
N ASP A 870 11.84 -23.51 24.45
CA ASP A 870 11.72 -24.07 23.11
C ASP A 870 10.25 -24.27 22.71
N ILE A 871 10.05 -24.70 21.47
CA ILE A 871 8.75 -24.98 20.87
C ILE A 871 7.94 -26.09 21.59
N HIS A 872 8.52 -26.77 22.59
CA HIS A 872 7.88 -27.81 23.39
C HIS A 872 7.65 -27.39 24.86
N GLU A 873 7.71 -26.08 25.15
CA GLU A 873 7.55 -25.50 26.50
C GLU A 873 8.57 -26.02 27.53
N LYS A 874 9.72 -26.52 27.07
CA LYS A 874 10.84 -26.87 27.93
C LYS A 874 11.86 -25.75 27.96
N ILE A 875 12.51 -25.56 29.11
CA ILE A 875 13.48 -24.48 29.28
C ILE A 875 14.73 -24.82 28.46
N ALA A 876 14.97 -24.00 27.43
CA ALA A 876 16.07 -24.11 26.49
C ALA A 876 17.21 -23.12 26.80
N GLY A 877 16.94 -22.08 27.60
CA GLY A 877 17.94 -21.12 28.05
C GLY A 877 17.59 -20.51 29.41
N LEU A 878 18.61 -20.18 30.20
CA LEU A 878 18.46 -19.55 31.52
C LEU A 878 19.55 -18.51 31.74
N PHE A 879 19.15 -17.28 32.03
CA PHE A 879 20.04 -16.17 32.37
C PHE A 879 19.49 -15.41 33.58
N PHE A 880 20.37 -14.81 34.37
CA PHE A 880 19.99 -13.90 35.45
C PHE A 880 20.52 -12.51 35.11
N LEU A 881 19.61 -11.56 34.89
CA LEU A 881 19.88 -10.19 34.41
C LEU A 881 19.41 -9.18 35.46
N PRO A 882 20.07 -8.04 35.67
CA PRO A 882 19.50 -6.97 36.49
C PRO A 882 18.36 -6.23 35.75
N ILE A 883 17.44 -5.63 36.51
CA ILE A 883 16.26 -4.90 36.01
C ILE A 883 16.57 -3.42 35.87
N TYR A 884 16.12 -2.80 34.78
CA TYR A 884 16.14 -1.34 34.64
C TYR A 884 15.09 -0.72 35.57
N GLY A 885 15.55 0.05 36.56
CA GLY A 885 14.71 0.86 37.45
C GLY A 885 14.98 2.35 37.20
N PRO A 886 14.09 3.28 37.61
CA PRO A 886 14.40 4.71 37.52
C PRO A 886 15.72 5.02 38.23
N PRO A 887 16.57 5.91 37.68
CA PRO A 887 17.76 6.38 38.38
C PRO A 887 17.41 6.94 39.77
N GLU A 888 18.30 6.80 40.75
CA GLU A 888 18.06 7.24 42.15
C GLU A 888 17.70 8.73 42.28
N TYR A 889 18.12 9.56 41.33
CA TYR A 889 17.86 10.99 41.29
C TYR A 889 16.50 11.38 40.69
N VAL A 890 15.77 10.42 40.12
CA VAL A 890 14.44 10.68 39.54
C VAL A 890 13.39 10.63 40.65
N ASP A 891 12.53 11.65 40.68
CA ASP A 891 11.30 11.66 41.48
C ASP A 891 10.09 11.49 40.55
N PRO A 892 9.55 10.28 40.36
CA PRO A 892 8.42 10.04 39.47
C PRO A 892 7.14 10.79 39.88
N ASP A 893 7.02 11.19 41.15
CA ASP A 893 5.88 11.95 41.64
C ASP A 893 5.96 13.44 41.24
N SER A 894 7.08 13.92 40.70
CA SER A 894 7.30 15.32 40.34
C SER A 894 6.82 15.70 38.94
N PHE A 895 6.48 14.74 38.07
CA PHE A 895 6.05 14.98 36.69
C PHE A 895 4.90 14.06 36.25
N THR A 896 4.38 14.30 35.06
CA THR A 896 3.41 13.45 34.36
C THR A 896 3.89 13.22 32.94
N GLU A 897 3.59 12.05 32.37
CA GLU A 897 3.83 11.77 30.96
C GLU A 897 2.50 11.76 30.21
N SER A 898 2.48 12.36 29.02
CA SER A 898 1.35 12.35 28.11
C SER A 898 1.82 12.00 26.71
N GLU A 899 1.08 11.14 26.04
CA GLU A 899 1.30 10.83 24.63
C GLU A 899 1.00 12.06 23.77
N CYS A 900 1.77 12.21 22.70
CA CYS A 900 1.62 13.26 21.71
C CYS A 900 2.07 12.76 20.34
N THR A 901 1.87 13.58 19.31
CA THR A 901 2.25 13.23 17.94
C THR A 901 3.07 14.37 17.35
N VAL A 902 4.28 14.05 16.93
CA VAL A 902 5.18 14.96 16.21
C VAL A 902 4.89 14.87 14.72
N GLY A 903 4.82 16.02 14.04
CA GLY A 903 4.58 16.08 12.60
C GLY A 903 3.11 15.96 12.20
N THR A 904 2.85 15.99 10.89
CA THR A 904 1.51 15.96 10.32
C THR A 904 1.46 15.05 9.08
N GLY A 905 0.25 14.75 8.60
CA GLY A 905 0.07 13.93 7.40
C GLY A 905 0.57 12.50 7.58
N LYS A 906 1.29 11.99 6.56
CA LYS A 906 1.81 10.60 6.52
C LYS A 906 2.90 10.33 7.56
N TRP A 907 3.71 11.33 7.91
CA TRP A 907 4.89 11.17 8.75
C TRP A 907 4.62 11.57 10.22
N LYS A 908 3.49 11.13 10.76
CA LYS A 908 3.14 11.34 12.17
C LYS A 908 3.96 10.41 13.05
N LEU A 909 4.75 10.96 13.96
CA LEU A 909 5.63 10.21 14.83
C LEU A 909 5.06 10.17 16.26
N PRO A 910 4.87 8.98 16.85
CA PRO A 910 4.54 8.86 18.27
C PRO A 910 5.58 9.57 19.13
N GLY A 911 5.13 10.30 20.14
CA GLY A 911 6.01 10.91 21.11
C GLY A 911 5.43 10.94 22.51
N THR A 912 6.29 11.12 23.50
CA THR A 912 5.93 11.30 24.90
C THR A 912 6.43 12.65 25.37
N LEU A 913 5.51 13.46 25.90
CA LEU A 913 5.82 14.68 26.63
C LEU A 913 5.86 14.38 28.12
N THR A 914 7.05 14.51 28.72
CA THR A 914 7.26 14.47 30.16
C THR A 914 7.18 15.90 30.70
N ILE A 915 6.14 16.23 31.45
CA ILE A 915 5.89 17.58 31.96
C ILE A 915 5.92 17.63 33.49
N PRO A 916 6.69 18.56 34.11
CA PRO A 916 6.67 18.73 35.56
C PRO A 916 5.27 19.06 36.09
N LYS A 917 4.97 18.64 37.33
CA LYS A 917 3.74 19.02 38.03
C LYS A 917 3.85 20.47 38.51
N GLY A 918 2.80 21.26 38.29
CA GLY A 918 2.73 22.69 38.63
C GLY A 918 2.11 23.53 37.52
N GLU A 919 1.88 24.81 37.78
CA GLU A 919 1.13 25.71 36.89
C GLU A 919 1.87 26.06 35.58
N GLY A 920 3.18 25.86 35.50
CA GLY A 920 4.00 26.34 34.36
C GLY A 920 4.04 27.87 34.26
N PRO A 921 4.41 28.43 33.08
CA PRO A 921 4.93 27.71 31.92
C PRO A 921 6.35 27.15 32.19
N PHE A 922 6.66 25.97 31.66
CA PHE A 922 7.95 25.30 31.83
C PHE A 922 8.85 25.52 30.62
N TYR A 923 10.16 25.64 30.87
CA TYR A 923 11.14 25.50 29.80
C TYR A 923 11.09 24.07 29.27
N ALA A 924 11.34 23.88 27.98
CA ALA A 924 11.19 22.57 27.38
C ALA A 924 12.38 22.16 26.50
N VAL A 925 12.62 20.86 26.39
CA VAL A 925 13.69 20.28 25.59
C VAL A 925 13.12 19.25 24.63
N VAL A 926 13.47 19.35 23.35
CA VAL A 926 13.29 18.25 22.38
C VAL A 926 14.54 17.40 22.36
N LEU A 927 14.40 16.09 22.58
CA LEU A 927 15.51 15.14 22.44
C LEU A 927 15.58 14.62 20.99
N VAL A 928 16.77 14.68 20.38
CA VAL A 928 17.01 14.26 18.99
C VAL A 928 18.04 13.13 18.96
N ALA A 929 17.58 11.94 18.58
CA ALA A 929 18.33 10.69 18.66
C ALA A 929 19.52 10.62 17.70
N GLY A 930 20.41 9.65 17.94
CA GLY A 930 21.59 9.36 17.15
C GLY A 930 21.32 8.68 15.80
N SER A 931 22.36 8.04 15.26
CA SER A 931 22.32 7.32 13.99
C SER A 931 21.61 5.98 14.14
N GLY A 932 20.74 5.63 13.19
CA GLY A 932 20.00 4.37 13.20
C GLY A 932 18.48 4.57 13.34
N PRO A 933 17.69 3.48 13.24
CA PRO A 933 16.26 3.47 13.53
C PRO A 933 16.04 3.35 15.05
N GLU A 934 16.03 4.49 15.73
CA GLU A 934 15.90 4.56 17.20
C GLU A 934 14.45 4.83 17.64
N ASP A 935 14.04 4.17 18.72
CA ASP A 935 12.79 4.49 19.43
C ASP A 935 12.93 5.80 20.22
N MET A 936 11.84 6.31 20.77
CA MET A 936 11.86 7.56 21.54
C MET A 936 12.75 7.56 22.79
N ASN A 937 13.19 6.39 23.27
CA ASN A 937 14.04 6.26 24.47
C ASN A 937 15.52 6.05 24.12
N GLU A 938 15.86 5.95 22.83
CA GLU A 938 17.17 5.58 22.31
C GLU A 938 17.68 4.28 22.97
N THR A 939 16.81 3.27 22.99
CA THR A 939 17.01 2.02 23.74
C THR A 939 18.19 1.21 23.20
N ILE A 940 19.25 1.09 24.01
CA ILE A 940 20.43 0.28 23.69
C ILE A 940 20.66 -0.77 24.78
N GLY A 941 20.32 -2.03 24.46
CA GLY A 941 20.45 -3.12 25.42
C GLY A 941 19.52 -2.90 26.64
N PRO A 942 20.04 -2.90 27.87
CA PRO A 942 19.25 -2.65 29.09
C PRO A 942 19.06 -1.16 29.41
N ASN A 943 19.53 -0.25 28.54
CA ASN A 943 19.67 1.17 28.86
C ASN A 943 18.69 2.02 28.04
N GLU A 944 18.03 2.98 28.69
CA GLU A 944 17.05 3.92 28.07
C GLU A 944 17.50 5.38 28.31
N PRO A 945 18.60 5.86 27.69
CA PRO A 945 19.24 7.13 28.01
C PRO A 945 18.34 8.36 27.78
N PHE A 946 17.46 8.37 26.78
CA PHE A 946 16.54 9.50 26.58
C PHE A 946 15.43 9.55 27.62
N LYS A 947 15.08 8.39 28.21
CA LYS A 947 14.13 8.34 29.31
C LYS A 947 14.78 8.78 30.62
N ASP A 948 16.03 8.39 30.88
CA ASP A 948 16.82 8.93 31.99
C ASP A 948 16.91 10.47 31.91
N LEU A 949 17.22 11.01 30.72
CA LEU A 949 17.26 12.45 30.46
C LEU A 949 15.89 13.11 30.69
N ALA A 950 14.82 12.53 30.13
CA ALA A 950 13.48 13.08 30.26
C ALA A 950 13.00 13.13 31.72
N TRP A 951 13.16 12.03 32.45
CA TRP A 951 12.75 11.93 33.85
C TRP A 951 13.62 12.77 34.79
N GLY A 952 14.94 12.77 34.58
CA GLY A 952 15.87 13.59 35.36
C GLY A 952 15.61 15.08 35.18
N LEU A 953 15.47 15.54 33.93
CA LEU A 953 15.20 16.96 33.65
C LEU A 953 13.79 17.38 34.10
N ALA A 954 12.79 16.52 34.00
CA ALA A 954 11.46 16.79 34.52
C ALA A 954 11.43 16.88 36.05
N THR A 955 12.25 16.08 36.74
CA THR A 955 12.47 16.19 38.19
C THR A 955 13.07 17.57 38.55
N GLU A 956 13.95 18.10 37.71
CA GLU A 956 14.51 19.46 37.83
C GLU A 956 13.59 20.58 37.30
N GLY A 957 12.35 20.26 36.93
CA GLY A 957 11.34 21.25 36.53
C GLY A 957 11.39 21.67 35.06
N ILE A 958 11.98 20.86 34.18
CA ILE A 958 12.08 21.11 32.73
C ILE A 958 11.23 20.08 31.97
N ALA A 959 10.35 20.53 31.09
CA ALA A 959 9.57 19.62 30.25
C ALA A 959 10.42 18.99 29.14
N VAL A 960 10.17 17.73 28.80
CA VAL A 960 10.97 17.02 27.79
C VAL A 960 10.06 16.29 26.82
N LEU A 961 10.24 16.56 25.52
CA LEU A 961 9.59 15.84 24.43
C LEU A 961 10.59 14.85 23.81
N ARG A 962 10.20 13.59 23.80
CA ARG A 962 10.88 12.51 23.09
C ARG A 962 9.93 11.86 22.09
N TYR A 963 10.43 11.43 20.93
CA TYR A 963 9.60 10.90 19.84
C TYR A 963 10.34 9.81 19.06
N ASP A 964 9.57 8.87 18.49
CA ASP A 964 10.12 7.81 17.65
C ASP A 964 10.69 8.40 16.38
N LYS A 965 11.85 7.91 15.93
CA LYS A 965 12.44 8.38 14.69
C LYS A 965 11.67 7.85 13.49
N ARG A 966 11.61 8.63 12.39
CA ARG A 966 10.93 8.22 11.16
C ARG A 966 11.44 6.90 10.61
N THR A 967 12.75 6.66 10.68
CA THR A 967 13.38 5.40 10.25
C THR A 967 13.04 4.22 11.15
N TYR A 968 12.62 4.45 12.40
CA TYR A 968 12.09 3.42 13.30
C TYR A 968 10.61 3.14 13.03
N ARG A 969 9.81 4.19 12.83
CA ARG A 969 8.35 4.07 12.65
C ARG A 969 7.95 3.62 11.24
N TYR A 970 8.70 4.03 10.21
CA TYR A 970 8.39 3.81 8.79
C TYR A 970 9.59 3.24 8.02
N PRO A 971 10.13 2.08 8.44
CA PRO A 971 11.37 1.55 7.88
C PRO A 971 11.24 1.22 6.38
N GLU A 972 10.10 0.70 5.94
CA GLU A 972 9.90 0.30 4.53
C GLU A 972 9.86 1.50 3.58
N GLU A 973 9.15 2.57 3.97
CA GLU A 973 9.07 3.78 3.16
C GLU A 973 10.39 4.54 3.12
N CYS A 974 11.10 4.60 4.25
CA CYS A 974 12.46 5.15 4.26
C CYS A 974 13.40 4.32 3.37
N ILE A 975 13.32 2.98 3.39
CA ILE A 975 14.10 2.12 2.48
C ILE A 975 13.73 2.38 1.01
N ALA A 976 12.44 2.58 0.70
CA ALA A 976 12.01 2.91 -0.65
C ALA A 976 12.56 4.26 -1.11
N MET A 977 12.57 5.28 -0.23
CA MET A 977 13.17 6.59 -0.52
C MET A 977 14.69 6.49 -0.72
N ILE A 978 15.38 5.68 0.08
CA ILE A 978 16.82 5.40 -0.06
C ILE A 978 17.11 4.75 -1.41
N LYS A 979 16.36 3.72 -1.80
CA LYS A 979 16.53 3.04 -3.11
C LYS A 979 16.27 3.94 -4.31
N ASN A 980 15.38 4.91 -4.15
CA ASN A 980 15.02 5.88 -5.19
C ASN A 980 15.89 7.15 -5.18
N ASP A 981 16.94 7.19 -4.35
CA ASP A 981 17.85 8.33 -4.21
C ASP A 981 17.12 9.65 -3.89
N ASN A 982 16.16 9.56 -2.96
CA ASN A 982 15.30 10.68 -2.56
C ASN A 982 15.14 10.75 -1.04
N PHE A 983 16.24 10.57 -0.30
CA PHE A 983 16.26 10.57 1.18
C PHE A 983 17.47 11.37 1.69
N THR A 984 17.23 12.36 2.55
CA THR A 984 18.26 13.28 3.08
C THR A 984 18.22 13.37 4.61
N VAL A 985 19.18 14.08 5.23
CA VAL A 985 19.10 14.36 6.69
C VAL A 985 17.92 15.24 7.08
N ASN A 986 17.31 15.93 6.12
CA ASN A 986 16.05 16.66 6.37
C ASN A 986 14.93 15.68 6.67
N ASP A 987 14.83 14.62 5.87
CA ASP A 987 13.84 13.55 6.02
C ASP A 987 14.12 12.66 7.24
N GLU A 988 15.40 12.39 7.54
CA GLU A 988 15.77 11.50 8.65
C GLU A 988 15.61 12.17 10.02
N THR A 989 15.89 13.48 10.14
CA THR A 989 16.09 14.10 11.47
C THR A 989 15.65 15.56 11.56
N ILE A 990 16.04 16.42 10.61
CA ILE A 990 15.89 17.87 10.82
C ILE A 990 14.43 18.32 10.79
N ASP A 991 13.64 17.85 9.83
CA ASP A 991 12.26 18.32 9.68
C ASP A 991 11.36 17.82 10.83
N ASP A 992 11.61 16.60 11.32
CA ASP A 992 10.90 16.04 12.48
C ASP A 992 11.27 16.75 13.78
N ALA A 993 12.54 17.10 13.99
CA ALA A 993 12.96 17.90 15.15
C ALA A 993 12.35 19.32 15.14
N ILE A 994 12.21 19.94 13.96
CA ILE A 994 11.53 21.23 13.81
C ILE A 994 10.04 21.09 14.16
N ALA A 995 9.38 20.05 13.67
CA ALA A 995 7.98 19.79 13.99
C ALA A 995 7.77 19.52 15.50
N ALA A 996 8.71 18.85 16.17
CA ALA A 996 8.68 18.63 17.61
C ALA A 996 8.82 19.95 18.40
N VAL A 997 9.68 20.87 17.95
CA VAL A 997 9.79 22.21 18.53
C VAL A 997 8.49 22.98 18.35
N ASP A 998 7.90 22.94 17.15
CA ASP A 998 6.66 23.66 16.85
C ASP A 998 5.48 23.11 17.68
N LEU A 999 5.40 21.80 17.89
CA LEU A 999 4.44 21.17 18.80
C LEU A 999 4.58 21.71 20.23
N LEU A 1000 5.80 21.77 20.77
CA LEU A 1000 6.04 22.30 22.12
C LEU A 1000 5.62 23.76 22.27
N ARG A 1001 5.78 24.59 21.22
CA ARG A 1001 5.34 26.00 21.25
C ARG A 1001 3.84 26.15 21.39
N GLU A 1002 3.08 25.21 20.85
CA GLU A 1002 1.62 25.21 20.88
C GLU A 1002 1.05 24.47 22.10
N THR A 1003 1.90 23.83 22.90
CA THR A 1003 1.49 23.02 24.03
C THR A 1003 1.24 23.87 25.28
N GLU A 1004 0.07 23.70 25.91
CA GLU A 1004 -0.28 24.38 27.15
C GLU A 1004 0.75 24.08 28.26
N ARG A 1005 1.03 25.07 29.12
CA ARG A 1005 2.04 25.00 30.20
C ARG A 1005 3.49 24.89 29.73
N ILE A 1006 3.79 24.99 28.43
CA ILE A 1006 5.16 25.16 27.92
C ILE A 1006 5.41 26.66 27.66
N ASP A 1007 6.63 27.11 27.93
CA ASP A 1007 7.10 28.45 27.60
C ASP A 1007 7.56 28.48 26.14
N PRO A 1008 6.80 29.12 25.22
CA PRO A 1008 7.11 29.10 23.79
C PRO A 1008 8.39 29.86 23.43
N ASP A 1009 8.93 30.68 24.34
CA ASP A 1009 10.16 31.47 24.15
C ASP A 1009 11.39 30.78 24.76
N ASN A 1010 11.24 29.60 25.36
CA ASN A 1010 12.32 28.88 26.04
C ASN A 1010 12.29 27.37 25.75
N ILE A 1011 12.34 27.03 24.46
CA ILE A 1011 12.46 25.66 23.96
C ILE A 1011 13.89 25.40 23.48
N PHE A 1012 14.49 24.30 23.91
CA PHE A 1012 15.86 23.91 23.61
C PHE A 1012 15.86 22.60 22.81
N VAL A 1013 16.93 22.36 22.06
CA VAL A 1013 17.15 21.09 21.37
C VAL A 1013 18.39 20.42 21.96
N LEU A 1014 18.24 19.19 22.42
CA LEU A 1014 19.34 18.34 22.87
C LEU A 1014 19.52 17.22 21.86
N GLY A 1015 20.66 17.23 21.16
CA GLY A 1015 21.01 16.20 20.20
C GLY A 1015 22.08 15.27 20.74
N HIS A 1016 21.89 13.97 20.56
CA HIS A 1016 22.88 12.93 20.87
C HIS A 1016 23.51 12.36 19.58
N SER A 1017 24.83 12.17 19.55
CA SER A 1017 25.53 11.57 18.39
C SER A 1017 25.19 12.26 17.07
N LEU A 1018 24.56 11.60 16.09
CA LEU A 1018 24.07 12.22 14.85
C LEU A 1018 23.08 13.39 15.10
N GLY A 1019 22.18 13.27 16.07
CA GLY A 1019 21.31 14.36 16.50
C GLY A 1019 22.11 15.54 17.03
N GLY A 1020 23.22 15.29 17.74
CA GLY A 1020 24.17 16.30 18.20
C GLY A 1020 24.94 16.95 17.05
N TYR A 1021 25.34 16.17 16.05
CA TYR A 1021 25.95 16.67 14.80
C TYR A 1021 25.01 17.63 14.05
N LEU A 1022 23.71 17.35 14.04
CA LEU A 1022 22.70 18.13 13.30
C LEU A 1022 22.03 19.25 14.12
N ALA A 1023 22.12 19.24 15.45
CA ALA A 1023 21.51 20.26 16.32
C ALA A 1023 21.86 21.72 15.96
N PRO A 1024 23.11 22.07 15.58
CA PRO A 1024 23.42 23.42 15.08
C PRO A 1024 22.64 23.79 13.81
N ARG A 1025 22.48 22.84 12.89
CA ARG A 1025 21.73 23.01 11.64
C ARG A 1025 20.22 23.12 11.89
N ILE A 1026 19.68 22.37 12.84
CA ILE A 1026 18.28 22.46 13.30
C ILE A 1026 18.02 23.86 13.88
N ALA A 1027 18.88 24.34 14.79
CA ALA A 1027 18.76 25.69 15.35
C ALA A 1027 18.91 26.81 14.31
N ALA A 1028 19.78 26.63 13.31
CA ALA A 1028 19.90 27.60 12.21
C ALA A 1028 18.62 27.70 11.36
N ARG A 1029 17.80 26.64 11.30
CA ARG A 1029 16.57 26.58 10.50
C ARG A 1029 15.29 26.98 11.25
N ASN A 1030 15.27 26.95 12.58
CA ASN A 1030 14.10 27.38 13.37
C ASN A 1030 14.51 28.49 14.37
N GLU A 1031 13.93 29.68 14.19
CA GLU A 1031 14.21 30.88 15.02
C GLU A 1031 13.74 30.75 16.48
N ASN A 1032 12.81 29.84 16.75
CA ASN A 1032 12.17 29.69 18.04
C ASN A 1032 12.96 28.80 19.03
N ILE A 1033 14.03 28.16 18.58
CA ILE A 1033 14.88 27.37 19.47
C ILE A 1033 15.78 28.33 20.26
N SER A 1034 15.68 28.33 21.58
CA SER A 1034 16.38 29.25 22.48
C SER A 1034 17.80 28.84 22.83
N GLY A 1035 18.19 27.59 22.57
CA GLY A 1035 19.56 27.10 22.71
C GLY A 1035 19.70 25.64 22.29
N VAL A 1036 20.94 25.18 22.12
CA VAL A 1036 21.25 23.79 21.73
C VAL A 1036 22.24 23.13 22.67
N ILE A 1037 22.02 21.84 22.93
CA ILE A 1037 22.87 20.98 23.76
C ILE A 1037 23.40 19.86 22.88
N LEU A 1038 24.72 19.74 22.82
CA LEU A 1038 25.43 18.77 21.99
C LEU A 1038 26.00 17.68 22.90
N LEU A 1039 25.39 16.50 22.89
CA LEU A 1039 25.86 15.32 23.61
C LEU A 1039 26.61 14.38 22.66
N ALA A 1040 27.87 14.08 22.96
CA ALA A 1040 28.70 13.17 22.16
C ALA A 1040 28.65 13.50 20.65
N ALA A 1041 28.75 14.79 20.32
CA ALA A 1041 28.46 15.28 18.98
C ALA A 1041 29.72 15.26 18.09
N PRO A 1042 29.69 14.57 16.93
CA PRO A 1042 30.74 14.69 15.93
C PRO A 1042 30.99 16.14 15.50
N ALA A 1043 32.25 16.48 15.21
CA ALA A 1043 32.67 17.82 14.78
C ALA A 1043 33.26 17.83 13.35
N ARG A 1044 33.41 16.65 12.75
CA ARG A 1044 34.01 16.42 11.42
C ARG A 1044 33.07 15.63 10.51
N SER A 1045 33.53 15.33 9.29
CA SER A 1045 32.74 14.55 8.33
C SER A 1045 32.42 13.15 8.86
N LEU A 1046 31.19 12.68 8.68
CA LEU A 1046 30.78 11.34 9.10
C LEU A 1046 31.65 10.22 8.47
N PRO A 1047 32.10 10.29 7.20
CA PRO A 1047 33.02 9.30 6.65
C PRO A 1047 34.39 9.24 7.37
N ASP A 1048 34.91 10.36 7.89
CA ASP A 1048 36.12 10.35 8.72
C ASP A 1048 35.88 9.64 10.05
N LEU A 1049 34.71 9.88 10.66
CA LEU A 1049 34.33 9.24 11.91
C LEU A 1049 34.16 7.74 11.75
N ILE A 1050 33.52 7.28 10.67
CA ILE A 1050 33.31 5.85 10.36
C ILE A 1050 34.66 5.12 10.17
N ILE A 1051 35.64 5.76 9.51
CA ILE A 1051 36.99 5.22 9.41
C ILE A 1051 37.60 5.04 10.80
N GLU A 1052 37.56 6.07 11.65
CA GLU A 1052 38.15 6.01 13.00
C GLU A 1052 37.46 4.96 13.89
N GLN A 1053 36.13 4.86 13.82
CA GLN A 1053 35.39 3.80 14.51
C GLN A 1053 35.86 2.42 14.05
N THR A 1054 35.99 2.20 12.75
CA THR A 1054 36.45 0.91 12.17
C THR A 1054 37.89 0.59 12.60
N GLU A 1055 38.78 1.58 12.59
CA GLU A 1055 40.16 1.44 13.09
C GLU A 1055 40.22 1.14 14.59
N TYR A 1056 39.33 1.77 15.37
CA TYR A 1056 39.22 1.51 16.80
C TYR A 1056 38.80 0.07 17.07
N PHE A 1057 37.75 -0.42 16.40
CA PHE A 1057 37.27 -1.80 16.49
C PHE A 1057 38.38 -2.82 16.16
N ALA A 1058 39.07 -2.63 15.03
CA ALA A 1058 40.19 -3.50 14.62
C ALA A 1058 41.42 -3.42 15.55
N SER A 1059 41.43 -2.49 16.51
CA SER A 1059 42.51 -2.33 17.48
C SER A 1059 42.21 -2.92 18.86
N LEU A 1060 41.00 -3.46 19.08
CA LEU A 1060 40.52 -3.88 20.40
C LEU A 1060 41.24 -5.11 20.95
N ASP A 1061 41.61 -6.07 20.10
CA ASP A 1061 42.31 -7.30 20.50
C ASP A 1061 43.86 -7.21 20.35
N GLY A 1062 44.34 -6.13 19.73
CA GLY A 1062 45.76 -5.86 19.50
C GLY A 1062 46.37 -6.56 18.29
N THR A 1063 45.58 -7.24 17.46
CA THR A 1063 46.02 -7.93 16.25
C THR A 1063 45.04 -7.71 15.11
N THR A 1064 45.44 -7.04 14.02
CA THR A 1064 44.60 -6.93 12.83
C THR A 1064 44.74 -8.17 11.98
N ASP A 1065 43.68 -8.94 11.81
CA ASP A 1065 43.67 -10.08 10.89
C ASP A 1065 43.40 -9.65 9.43
N ASP A 1066 43.61 -10.57 8.47
CA ASP A 1066 43.44 -10.27 7.04
C ASP A 1066 42.00 -9.83 6.68
N LYS A 1067 40.98 -10.23 7.47
CA LYS A 1067 39.59 -9.83 7.23
C LYS A 1067 39.33 -8.43 7.75
N GLU A 1068 39.84 -8.08 8.91
CA GLU A 1068 39.74 -6.74 9.48
C GLU A 1068 40.52 -5.71 8.65
N ALA A 1069 41.71 -6.08 8.16
CA ALA A 1069 42.48 -5.25 7.25
C ALA A 1069 41.72 -4.97 5.95
N LYS A 1070 41.08 -6.01 5.38
CA LYS A 1070 40.27 -5.88 4.17
C LYS A 1070 39.01 -5.03 4.42
N SER A 1071 38.32 -5.25 5.54
CA SER A 1071 37.15 -4.45 5.91
C SER A 1071 37.52 -2.97 6.08
N LEU A 1072 38.69 -2.67 6.63
CA LEU A 1072 39.18 -1.31 6.77
C LEU A 1072 39.53 -0.66 5.42
N GLU A 1073 40.11 -1.43 4.48
CA GLU A 1073 40.33 -0.96 3.11
C GLU A 1073 39.00 -0.66 2.38
N GLU A 1074 38.01 -1.54 2.52
CA GLU A 1074 36.66 -1.36 1.95
C GLU A 1074 35.96 -0.11 2.52
N VAL A 1075 36.05 0.13 3.84
CA VAL A 1075 35.52 1.35 4.47
C VAL A 1075 36.25 2.62 3.96
N LYS A 1076 37.58 2.57 3.81
CA LYS A 1076 38.37 3.70 3.27
C LYS A 1076 38.02 4.00 1.81
N GLU A 1077 37.76 2.99 1.00
CA GLU A 1077 37.30 3.15 -0.37
C GLU A 1077 35.91 3.81 -0.43
N GLN A 1078 34.95 3.29 0.34
CA GLN A 1078 33.61 3.88 0.43
C GLN A 1078 33.66 5.32 0.92
N ALA A 1079 34.44 5.62 1.95
CA ALA A 1079 34.61 6.98 2.45
C ALA A 1079 35.23 7.93 1.42
N THR A 1080 36.12 7.45 0.56
CA THR A 1080 36.69 8.23 -0.55
C THR A 1080 35.61 8.56 -1.57
N LYS A 1081 34.82 7.56 -1.99
CA LYS A 1081 33.68 7.78 -2.92
C LYS A 1081 32.67 8.78 -2.38
N VAL A 1082 32.33 8.69 -1.09
CA VAL A 1082 31.41 9.64 -0.43
C VAL A 1082 31.98 11.05 -0.42
N LYS A 1083 33.25 11.24 -0.02
CA LYS A 1083 33.87 12.57 0.03
C LYS A 1083 34.05 13.21 -1.36
N GLU A 1084 34.23 12.40 -2.39
CA GLU A 1084 34.35 12.86 -3.78
C GLU A 1084 32.98 12.98 -4.49
N LEU A 1085 31.88 12.62 -3.83
CA LEU A 1085 30.54 12.44 -4.42
C LEU A 1085 30.58 11.60 -5.71
N ASN A 1086 31.44 10.58 -5.73
CA ASN A 1086 31.59 9.65 -6.84
C ASN A 1086 30.81 8.36 -6.54
N ILE A 1087 29.49 8.51 -6.44
CA ILE A 1087 28.55 7.44 -6.10
C ILE A 1087 27.67 7.17 -7.33
N SER A 1088 27.60 5.91 -7.76
CA SER A 1088 26.81 5.54 -8.95
C SER A 1088 25.31 5.63 -8.64
N LYS A 1089 24.48 5.90 -9.65
CA LYS A 1089 23.02 5.93 -9.48
C LYS A 1089 22.51 4.58 -8.95
N GLY A 1090 21.89 4.57 -7.77
CA GLY A 1090 21.41 3.37 -7.07
C GLY A 1090 22.46 2.65 -6.20
N GLU A 1091 23.69 3.15 -6.12
CA GLU A 1091 24.72 2.66 -5.19
C GLU A 1091 24.45 3.23 -3.78
N ILE A 1092 24.39 2.36 -2.78
CA ILE A 1092 24.15 2.74 -1.37
C ILE A 1092 25.46 2.55 -0.60
N LEU A 1093 26.01 3.63 -0.03
CA LEU A 1093 27.25 3.62 0.74
C LEU A 1093 26.95 4.00 2.19
N PHE A 1094 27.49 3.21 3.13
CA PHE A 1094 27.17 3.31 4.57
C PHE A 1094 25.66 3.42 4.89
N GLY A 1095 24.81 2.75 4.10
CA GLY A 1095 23.36 2.73 4.31
C GLY A 1095 22.59 3.93 3.75
N ALA A 1096 23.25 4.88 3.07
CA ALA A 1096 22.62 6.08 2.53
C ALA A 1096 22.90 6.29 1.04
N PRO A 1097 21.97 6.92 0.30
CA PRO A 1097 22.11 7.18 -1.13
C PRO A 1097 22.96 8.42 -1.41
N GLU A 1098 23.22 8.73 -2.68
CA GLU A 1098 24.01 9.90 -3.08
C GLU A 1098 23.40 11.21 -2.58
N SER A 1099 22.09 11.38 -2.70
CA SER A 1099 21.34 12.57 -2.24
C SER A 1099 21.58 12.90 -0.76
N TYR A 1100 21.70 11.89 0.09
CA TYR A 1100 22.01 12.06 1.52
C TYR A 1100 23.42 12.60 1.75
N TRP A 1101 24.40 12.02 1.06
CA TRP A 1101 25.80 12.45 1.14
C TRP A 1101 26.03 13.81 0.51
N ALA A 1102 25.34 14.10 -0.59
CA ALA A 1102 25.34 15.40 -1.24
C ALA A 1102 24.84 16.49 -0.29
N ASP A 1103 23.74 16.25 0.44
CA ASP A 1103 23.19 17.19 1.43
C ASP A 1103 24.13 17.45 2.65
N LEU A 1104 25.02 16.50 2.94
CA LEU A 1104 26.03 16.63 3.99
C LEU A 1104 27.40 17.14 3.52
N SER A 1105 27.66 17.13 2.21
CA SER A 1105 29.00 17.41 1.65
C SER A 1105 29.57 18.78 2.02
N ASP A 1106 28.70 19.80 2.13
CA ASP A 1106 29.06 21.17 2.50
C ASP A 1106 28.78 21.51 3.97
N TYR A 1107 28.41 20.52 4.79
CA TYR A 1107 28.04 20.75 6.19
C TYR A 1107 29.26 20.72 7.13
N ASP A 1108 29.63 21.90 7.64
CA ASP A 1108 30.58 22.07 8.73
C ASP A 1108 29.83 22.43 10.04
N PRO A 1109 29.65 21.47 10.96
CA PRO A 1109 28.85 21.69 12.18
C PRO A 1109 29.50 22.73 13.11
N VAL A 1110 30.84 22.81 13.14
CA VAL A 1110 31.59 23.76 13.96
C VAL A 1110 31.40 25.18 13.44
N ASN A 1111 31.43 25.36 12.13
CA ASN A 1111 31.19 26.66 11.52
C ASN A 1111 29.73 27.11 11.66
N VAL A 1112 28.77 26.20 11.50
CA VAL A 1112 27.34 26.52 11.73
C VAL A 1112 27.12 26.94 13.17
N ALA A 1113 27.60 26.18 14.16
CA ALA A 1113 27.53 26.54 15.57
C ALA A 1113 28.21 27.88 15.88
N ARG A 1114 29.35 28.17 15.23
CA ARG A 1114 30.04 29.47 15.38
C ARG A 1114 29.17 30.63 14.91
N ASN A 1115 28.28 30.42 13.95
CA ASN A 1115 27.42 31.49 13.44
C ASN A 1115 26.11 31.62 14.21
N LEU A 1116 25.79 30.69 15.12
CA LEU A 1116 24.64 30.83 16.02
C LEU A 1116 24.92 31.90 17.08
N SER A 1117 23.93 32.77 17.27
CA SER A 1117 23.87 33.77 18.34
C SER A 1117 23.34 33.22 19.67
N ARG A 1118 22.85 31.96 19.65
CA ARG A 1118 22.13 31.33 20.76
C ARG A 1118 23.07 30.59 21.71
N PRO A 1119 22.71 30.42 22.98
CA PRO A 1119 23.42 29.56 23.91
C PRO A 1119 23.66 28.15 23.34
N ILE A 1120 24.90 27.67 23.48
CA ILE A 1120 25.32 26.30 23.14
C ILE A 1120 25.97 25.64 24.37
N LEU A 1121 25.57 24.43 24.69
CA LEU A 1121 26.21 23.58 25.69
C LEU A 1121 26.81 22.35 25.00
N ILE A 1122 28.06 22.01 25.30
CA ILE A 1122 28.75 20.85 24.72
C ILE A 1122 29.29 19.95 25.82
N LEU A 1123 28.85 18.68 25.82
CA LEU A 1123 29.27 17.64 26.76
C LEU A 1123 29.89 16.47 25.99
N GLN A 1124 30.97 15.91 26.54
CA GLN A 1124 31.65 14.72 26.01
C GLN A 1124 32.09 13.81 27.16
N GLY A 1125 31.96 12.49 26.98
CA GLY A 1125 32.55 11.47 27.85
C GLY A 1125 33.92 11.02 27.34
N GLU A 1126 34.90 10.83 28.23
CA GLU A 1126 36.28 10.50 27.85
C GLU A 1126 36.47 9.04 27.37
N ARG A 1127 35.55 8.12 27.70
CA ARG A 1127 35.57 6.72 27.21
C ARG A 1127 34.67 6.49 26.00
N ASP A 1128 34.17 7.55 25.39
CA ASP A 1128 33.43 7.45 24.15
C ASP A 1128 34.38 7.10 22.99
N TYR A 1129 34.16 5.94 22.38
CA TYR A 1129 34.87 5.51 21.19
C TYR A 1129 34.05 5.68 19.89
N HIS A 1130 32.76 5.99 19.99
CA HIS A 1130 31.92 6.33 18.84
C HIS A 1130 32.19 7.75 18.39
N VAL A 1131 32.35 8.66 19.35
CA VAL A 1131 32.76 10.06 19.13
C VAL A 1131 33.88 10.38 20.09
N THR A 1132 35.10 10.45 19.57
CA THR A 1132 36.29 10.53 20.41
C THR A 1132 36.58 11.96 20.85
N MET A 1133 37.53 12.12 21.77
CA MET A 1133 37.98 13.44 22.22
C MET A 1133 38.54 14.33 21.10
N VAL A 1134 38.86 13.77 19.92
CA VAL A 1134 39.21 14.54 18.72
C VAL A 1134 38.09 15.51 18.34
N ASP A 1135 36.85 15.03 18.33
CA ASP A 1135 35.68 15.83 17.98
C ASP A 1135 35.41 16.93 19.04
N TYR A 1136 35.54 16.59 20.32
CA TYR A 1136 35.42 17.57 21.41
C TYR A 1136 36.52 18.65 21.37
N GLU A 1137 37.76 18.28 21.06
CA GLU A 1137 38.85 19.24 20.86
C GLU A 1137 38.59 20.15 19.65
N MET A 1138 37.98 19.62 18.58
CA MET A 1138 37.56 20.42 17.43
C MET A 1138 36.48 21.44 17.80
N TRP A 1139 35.49 21.05 18.61
CA TRP A 1139 34.48 21.97 19.16
C TRP A 1139 35.12 23.07 20.01
N ILE A 1140 36.03 22.70 20.93
CA ILE A 1140 36.78 23.66 21.75
C ILE A 1140 37.54 24.63 20.84
N LYS A 1141 38.37 24.12 19.94
CA LYS A 1141 39.20 24.93 19.05
C LYS A 1141 38.35 25.86 18.19
N GLY A 1142 37.20 25.37 17.72
CA GLY A 1142 36.33 26.07 16.81
C GLY A 1142 35.48 27.18 17.45
N LEU A 1143 35.12 27.03 18.72
CA LEU A 1143 34.18 27.92 19.42
C LEU A 1143 34.80 28.64 20.63
N THR A 1144 36.05 28.38 20.99
CA THR A 1144 36.78 29.14 22.01
C THR A 1144 36.74 30.63 21.70
N GLY A 1145 36.32 31.44 22.68
CA GLY A 1145 36.17 32.89 22.55
C GLY A 1145 34.74 33.36 22.27
N LYS A 1146 33.80 32.45 22.02
CA LYS A 1146 32.36 32.74 22.04
C LYS A 1146 31.84 32.80 23.47
N ASN A 1147 31.12 33.88 23.81
CA ASN A 1147 30.53 34.08 25.14
C ASN A 1147 29.21 33.31 25.34
N ASN A 1148 28.59 32.86 24.25
CA ASN A 1148 27.36 32.07 24.25
C ASN A 1148 27.62 30.55 24.23
N VAL A 1149 28.86 30.10 24.43
CA VAL A 1149 29.21 28.66 24.39
C VAL A 1149 29.73 28.23 25.75
N CYS A 1150 29.14 27.17 26.30
CA CYS A 1150 29.58 26.52 27.51
C CYS A 1150 30.13 25.13 27.17
N PHE A 1151 31.37 24.87 27.58
CA PHE A 1151 31.98 23.55 27.50
C PHE A 1151 31.93 22.90 28.88
N LYS A 1152 31.39 21.69 28.94
CA LYS A 1152 31.44 20.85 30.12
C LYS A 1152 32.18 19.58 29.75
N ASN A 1153 33.49 19.58 30.02
CA ASN A 1153 34.21 18.32 30.04
C ASN A 1153 33.79 17.61 31.33
N ILE A 1154 32.99 16.55 31.20
CA ILE A 1154 32.59 15.78 32.37
C ILE A 1154 33.78 14.85 32.69
N LEU A 1155 34.71 15.38 33.49
CA LEU A 1155 35.96 14.75 33.92
C LEU A 1155 35.72 13.60 34.92
N TYR A 1156 34.89 12.65 34.53
CA TYR A 1156 34.96 11.30 35.04
C TYR A 1156 35.54 10.47 33.89
N SER A 1157 36.74 9.93 34.08
CA SER A 1157 37.47 9.08 33.12
C SER A 1157 36.73 7.82 32.68
N ASP A 1158 35.46 7.68 33.05
CA ASP A 1158 34.69 6.46 33.08
C ASP A 1158 33.42 6.58 32.21
N PHE A 1159 33.07 7.75 31.65
CA PHE A 1159 31.81 7.92 30.91
C PHE A 1159 31.92 7.47 29.45
N ASN A 1160 31.01 6.58 29.04
CA ASN A 1160 30.90 6.08 27.67
C ASN A 1160 30.05 7.01 26.78
N HIS A 1161 29.74 6.56 25.56
CA HIS A 1161 28.92 7.28 24.58
C HIS A 1161 27.54 7.71 25.14
N LEU A 1162 26.93 6.89 25.99
CA LEU A 1162 25.61 7.15 26.60
C LEU A 1162 25.70 7.97 27.90
N PHE A 1163 26.86 8.54 28.21
CA PHE A 1163 27.13 9.28 29.45
C PHE A 1163 26.89 8.48 30.73
N MET A 1164 27.09 7.16 30.65
CA MET A 1164 26.98 6.23 31.77
C MET A 1164 28.35 5.87 32.33
N THR A 1165 28.43 5.64 33.64
CA THR A 1165 29.71 5.29 34.30
C THR A 1165 30.10 3.84 33.98
N VAL A 1166 31.26 3.66 33.35
CA VAL A 1166 31.84 2.36 33.03
C VAL A 1166 33.15 2.17 33.81
N PRO A 1167 33.14 1.34 34.87
CA PRO A 1167 34.34 1.00 35.64
C PRO A 1167 35.46 0.35 34.81
N GLY A 1168 36.68 0.88 34.88
CA GLY A 1168 37.89 0.24 34.37
C GLY A 1168 38.88 1.18 33.67
N THR A 1169 40.12 0.74 33.47
CA THR A 1169 41.21 1.53 32.85
C THR A 1169 41.62 1.02 31.46
N GLY A 1170 40.81 0.16 30.83
CA GLY A 1170 41.06 -0.43 29.50
C GLY A 1170 40.37 0.32 28.36
N LYS A 1171 40.67 -0.04 27.10
CA LYS A 1171 39.90 0.46 25.93
C LYS A 1171 38.42 0.18 26.15
N ALA A 1172 37.58 1.15 25.82
CA ALA A 1172 36.14 0.94 25.81
C ALA A 1172 35.78 -0.11 24.77
N THR A 1173 34.80 -0.95 25.07
CA THR A 1173 34.37 -2.04 24.19
C THR A 1173 32.87 -1.93 23.94
N PRO A 1174 32.35 -2.56 22.87
CA PRO A 1174 30.91 -2.59 22.65
C PRO A 1174 30.12 -3.16 23.82
N ALA A 1175 30.69 -4.09 24.59
CA ALA A 1175 30.07 -4.64 25.79
C ALA A 1175 29.78 -3.57 26.86
N ASP A 1176 30.52 -2.46 26.85
CA ASP A 1176 30.31 -1.35 27.78
C ASP A 1176 28.99 -0.60 27.52
N LEU A 1177 28.42 -0.66 26.30
CA LEU A 1177 27.10 -0.11 25.98
C LEU A 1177 25.93 -0.98 26.44
N PHE A 1178 26.16 -2.29 26.56
CA PHE A 1178 25.16 -3.27 27.00
C PHE A 1178 25.23 -3.52 28.52
N ARG A 1179 26.11 -2.80 29.23
CA ARG A 1179 26.16 -2.82 30.68
C ARG A 1179 25.00 -1.97 31.22
N PRO A 1180 24.14 -2.55 32.08
CA PRO A 1180 23.09 -1.80 32.76
C PRO A 1180 23.67 -0.60 33.52
N GLY A 1181 23.11 0.57 33.26
CA GLY A 1181 23.49 1.83 33.86
C GLY A 1181 22.47 2.91 33.58
N HIS A 1182 22.72 4.09 34.14
CA HIS A 1182 21.91 5.28 33.91
C HIS A 1182 22.81 6.43 33.48
N VAL A 1183 22.23 7.38 32.72
CA VAL A 1183 22.86 8.67 32.48
C VAL A 1183 23.24 9.27 33.84
N ALA A 1184 24.49 9.68 34.00
CA ALA A 1184 24.95 10.13 35.31
C ALA A 1184 24.23 11.41 35.76
N LEU A 1185 23.89 11.52 37.05
CA LEU A 1185 23.24 12.70 37.64
C LEU A 1185 23.94 14.01 37.25
N ILE A 1186 25.27 14.02 37.24
CA ILE A 1186 26.05 15.21 36.87
C ILE A 1186 25.75 15.72 35.45
N VAL A 1187 25.30 14.85 34.54
CA VAL A 1187 24.86 15.23 33.19
C VAL A 1187 23.52 15.96 33.28
N ILE A 1188 22.56 15.40 34.03
CA ILE A 1188 21.25 16.01 34.31
C ILE A 1188 21.45 17.38 34.94
N ASP A 1189 22.23 17.47 36.02
CA ASP A 1189 22.55 18.73 36.72
C ASP A 1189 23.15 19.76 35.77
N ASN A 1190 24.16 19.38 34.97
CA ASN A 1190 24.81 20.30 34.04
C ASN A 1190 23.86 20.83 32.96
N VAL A 1191 22.96 19.98 32.46
CA VAL A 1191 21.97 20.38 31.46
C VAL A 1191 20.89 21.25 32.09
N ALA A 1192 20.32 20.84 33.22
CA ALA A 1192 19.29 21.57 33.94
C ALA A 1192 19.80 22.94 34.42
N ASP A 1193 20.95 22.97 35.10
CA ASP A 1193 21.58 24.22 35.53
C ASP A 1193 21.83 25.15 34.34
N TRP A 1194 22.33 24.61 33.23
CA TRP A 1194 22.63 25.44 32.06
C TRP A 1194 21.36 26.03 31.44
N ILE A 1195 20.29 25.24 31.31
CA ILE A 1195 18.97 25.69 30.83
C ILE A 1195 18.41 26.77 31.77
N MET A 1196 18.41 26.51 33.08
CA MET A 1196 17.85 27.41 34.08
C MET A 1196 18.65 28.71 34.22
N ASN A 1197 19.98 28.67 34.04
CA ASN A 1197 20.83 29.87 34.03
C ASN A 1197 20.56 30.79 32.82
N GLN A 1198 19.89 30.32 31.77
CA GLN A 1198 19.43 31.22 30.69
C GLN A 1198 18.31 32.16 31.18
N LYS A 1199 17.59 31.79 32.25
CA LYS A 1199 16.58 32.62 32.93
C LYS A 1199 17.19 33.83 33.64
N GLU A 1200 18.28 33.62 34.38
CA GLU A 1200 18.92 34.68 35.18
C GLU A 1200 19.63 35.72 34.30
N ASN A 1201 20.23 35.31 33.18
CA ASN A 1201 20.86 36.23 32.23
C ASN A 1201 19.85 37.13 31.48
N LYS A 1202 18.63 36.64 31.21
CA LYS A 1202 17.53 37.45 30.66
C LYS A 1202 16.99 38.47 31.69
N LEU A 1203 16.91 38.10 32.97
CA LEU A 1203 16.50 39.02 34.06
C LEU A 1203 17.53 40.12 34.35
N LEU A 1204 18.84 39.82 34.30
CA LEU A 1204 19.92 40.79 34.50
C LEU A 1204 20.13 41.78 33.33
N THR A 1205 19.72 41.40 32.11
CA THR A 1205 19.75 42.30 30.94
C THR A 1205 18.56 43.25 30.89
N HIS A 1206 17.40 42.87 31.46
CA HIS A 1206 16.27 43.80 31.63
C HIS A 1206 16.47 44.80 32.78
N ILE A 1207 17.12 44.42 33.89
CA ILE A 1207 17.37 45.34 35.03
C ILE A 1207 18.43 46.43 34.70
N ASN A 1208 19.27 46.24 33.67
CA ASN A 1208 20.25 47.24 33.21
C ASN A 1208 19.77 48.07 31.99
N ALA A 1209 18.58 47.80 31.46
CA ALA A 1209 17.99 48.51 30.33
C ALA A 1209 16.84 49.46 30.73
N ASP A 1210 16.37 49.39 31.97
CA ASP A 1210 15.61 50.44 32.69
C ASP A 1210 16.55 51.30 33.55
#